data_AF-A0A2T4VDM1-F1
#
_entry.id   AF-A0A2T4VDM1-F1
#
_cell.length_a   1.000
_cell.length_b   1.000
_cell.length_c   1.000
_cell.angle_alpha   90.00
_cell.angle_beta   90.00
_cell.angle_gamma   90.00
#
_symmetry.space_group_name_H-M   'P 1'
#
loop_
_entity.id
_entity.type
_entity.pdbx_description
1 polymer ?
#
loop_
_entity_poly.entity_id
_entity_poly.type
_entity_poly.pdbx_seq_one_letter_code
_entity_poly.pdbx_strand_id
1 'polypeptide(L)'
;MGAPSPSKAHPARARPSRWFFHVERSMHPLRHPPEPGSQIPSRHSLLVSAGVDTRKRTTMKDDIDPRNTAAAPEEPASPLEALSPMNREAPGDTSAPAAVEPVREAPFPEPIFDEDDDPSFPDASKEPVLHVGNIQGNILGGFNKDHQAFVFLTLKRNDHPGATADQEFPTVKAFKAWLRETIPLIATTAEVVAFNRLFKAMRSRQQQDPIGLKSTWINLAFTARGLEVLKKFDPTLDLNFTDPAFTQGMASRSKQGILGDPSGDDQKTAEGHPDNWVLGGTQEELHLVVIIASDDAGEVKEKQGSALFRLLRGEGGRPGLRDFGKVKVQLGHNLPAKKKLAGHEHFGFLDGISQPGVRGRLTSDPHDVLTPRQNPKNREQGKPGSELIWPGEFVFGYEGGLPNTDGVKTFEDPGPVAKAGPDWADDGAYLLIRRLRQNVGLFHKFLKQVAQTFQVPTPPPQTVTPPPGVPVGDSAADLVGSRFVGRWRSGAPIRRTRNPDPTKNDRDNPSMAIDDSANNNFEYQEDSPALLPSDPHGPFDSTDEDPRHPGTLFPPALADTPGRNCPFTAHIRKVYPRDDESTSVPPNIPPTLLNETTTQTHRMLRRGIPYGPASDSTPNNPKPDSHDRRPSRTGGLEDGRGLIFVAYETSLVDQFEFVTRAWVNNPNFKESSQPPDATQPGGHDPIIGQNNNPNAQGARDRIREFNLTFVDNQGNPKLQRVSTNMMDPAERDWVIPTGGEFFFAPSISALEMLAK
;
A
#
# COMPACT_ATOMS: atom_id res chain seq x y z
N MET A 1 60.59 -19.81 -9.91
CA MET A 1 60.72 -21.24 -10.27
C MET A 1 59.83 -22.02 -9.33
N GLY A 2 58.91 -22.89 -9.76
CA GLY A 2 58.44 -23.22 -11.11
C GLY A 2 57.12 -23.98 -11.02
N ALA A 3 56.35 -24.05 -12.12
CA ALA A 3 55.10 -24.84 -12.16
C ALA A 3 55.37 -26.35 -12.25
N PRO A 4 54.34 -27.19 -12.03
CA PRO A 4 54.01 -28.09 -13.13
C PRO A 4 52.51 -28.18 -13.48
N SER A 5 52.30 -28.58 -14.73
CA SER A 5 51.08 -29.09 -15.36
C SER A 5 51.56 -30.17 -16.38
N PRO A 6 50.74 -30.84 -17.21
CA PRO A 6 49.30 -31.11 -17.17
C PRO A 6 48.99 -32.62 -17.35
N SER A 7 47.72 -33.02 -17.49
CA SER A 7 47.35 -34.16 -18.37
C SER A 7 45.88 -34.09 -18.85
N LYS A 8 45.62 -34.60 -20.06
CA LYS A 8 44.27 -34.77 -20.66
C LYS A 8 44.10 -36.22 -21.12
N ALA A 9 42.90 -36.81 -20.96
CA ALA A 9 42.45 -37.93 -21.80
C ALA A 9 40.91 -38.14 -21.75
N HIS A 10 40.36 -38.51 -22.91
CA HIS A 10 39.02 -39.07 -23.20
C HIS A 10 39.27 -40.31 -24.11
N PRO A 11 38.27 -41.11 -24.57
CA PRO A 11 36.87 -41.30 -24.15
C PRO A 11 36.49 -42.81 -23.96
N ALA A 12 35.22 -43.11 -23.62
CA ALA A 12 34.58 -44.41 -23.94
C ALA A 12 33.04 -44.33 -23.97
N ARG A 13 32.36 -45.22 -24.70
CA ARG A 13 30.89 -45.42 -24.73
C ARG A 13 30.54 -46.82 -24.21
N ALA A 14 29.46 -46.96 -23.42
CA ALA A 14 28.77 -48.24 -23.24
C ALA A 14 27.28 -48.12 -22.80
N ARG A 15 26.44 -48.94 -23.43
CA ARG A 15 25.13 -49.53 -23.05
C ARG A 15 25.11 -50.93 -23.74
N PRO A 16 24.16 -51.87 -23.53
CA PRO A 16 22.96 -51.90 -22.67
C PRO A 16 22.72 -53.21 -21.86
N SER A 17 21.78 -53.18 -20.90
CA SER A 17 20.86 -54.29 -20.50
C SER A 17 19.81 -53.69 -19.55
N ARG A 18 18.47 -53.92 -19.57
CA ARG A 18 17.55 -55.03 -19.92
C ARG A 18 17.52 -56.22 -18.94
N TRP A 19 16.41 -56.29 -18.20
CA TRP A 19 15.79 -57.50 -17.62
C TRP A 19 14.27 -57.47 -17.88
N PHE A 20 13.58 -58.61 -17.77
CA PHE A 20 12.25 -58.85 -18.36
C PHE A 20 11.40 -59.85 -17.54
N PHE A 21 10.12 -59.54 -17.31
CA PHE A 21 8.97 -60.44 -17.03
C PHE A 21 7.69 -59.58 -17.30
N HIS A 22 6.57 -59.92 -17.99
CA HIS A 22 5.79 -61.15 -18.27
C HIS A 22 5.03 -61.74 -17.06
N VAL A 23 3.74 -62.17 -17.09
CA VAL A 23 2.59 -62.06 -18.06
C VAL A 23 1.29 -62.50 -17.29
N GLU A 24 -0.01 -62.39 -17.65
CA GLU A 24 -0.71 -62.15 -18.94
C GLU A 24 -2.02 -61.28 -18.92
N ARG A 25 -3.22 -61.81 -18.56
CA ARG A 25 -4.55 -61.23 -18.93
C ARG A 25 -5.73 -61.57 -17.99
N SER A 26 -6.81 -60.75 -18.05
CA SER A 26 -8.24 -61.15 -18.20
C SER A 26 -9.12 -59.89 -18.42
N MET A 27 -9.60 -59.60 -19.64
CA MET A 27 -10.94 -59.90 -20.21
C MET A 27 -12.08 -58.87 -19.95
N HIS A 28 -13.01 -58.79 -20.92
CA HIS A 28 -14.05 -57.75 -21.20
C HIS A 28 -15.49 -58.34 -21.03
N PRO A 29 -16.62 -57.65 -21.36
CA PRO A 29 -17.06 -56.23 -21.26
C PRO A 29 -18.53 -56.11 -20.73
N LEU A 30 -19.18 -54.91 -20.84
CA LEU A 30 -20.63 -54.57 -21.09
C LEU A 30 -20.82 -53.07 -20.69
N ARG A 31 -21.40 -52.07 -21.40
CA ARG A 31 -22.50 -51.83 -22.39
C ARG A 31 -23.88 -51.37 -21.81
N HIS A 32 -24.08 -50.03 -21.75
CA HIS A 32 -25.34 -49.26 -21.95
C HIS A 32 -26.55 -49.48 -21.01
N PRO A 33 -27.65 -48.66 -21.05
CA PRO A 33 -27.79 -47.19 -21.18
C PRO A 33 -28.74 -46.59 -20.08
N PRO A 34 -29.11 -45.28 -20.13
CA PRO A 34 -30.24 -44.70 -19.37
C PRO A 34 -31.54 -44.47 -20.20
N GLU A 35 -32.62 -44.01 -19.53
CA GLU A 35 -34.03 -43.79 -19.99
C GLU A 35 -34.89 -45.07 -20.20
N PRO A 36 -36.24 -45.08 -20.02
CA PRO A 36 -37.31 -44.04 -20.26
C PRO A 36 -37.67 -43.18 -19.02
N GLY A 37 -38.60 -42.21 -18.99
CA GLY A 37 -39.83 -41.89 -19.75
C GLY A 37 -41.09 -42.36 -18.99
N SER A 38 -42.26 -41.68 -18.97
CA SER A 38 -42.71 -40.45 -19.66
C SER A 38 -44.07 -39.91 -19.09
N GLN A 39 -44.59 -38.84 -19.70
CA GLN A 39 -45.99 -38.36 -19.75
C GLN A 39 -46.59 -37.43 -18.66
N ILE A 40 -47.49 -36.59 -19.19
CA ILE A 40 -48.24 -35.46 -18.60
C ILE A 40 -49.69 -35.92 -18.33
N PRO A 41 -50.52 -35.15 -17.60
CA PRO A 41 -51.47 -34.29 -18.35
C PRO A 41 -51.71 -32.90 -17.72
N SER A 42 -52.29 -31.99 -18.51
CA SER A 42 -52.72 -30.66 -18.09
C SER A 42 -54.21 -30.45 -18.39
N ARG A 43 -54.88 -29.55 -17.63
CA ARG A 43 -55.88 -28.53 -18.08
C ARG A 43 -56.91 -28.14 -17.00
N HIS A 44 -57.21 -26.82 -16.94
CA HIS A 44 -58.54 -26.14 -16.90
C HIS A 44 -59.71 -26.65 -15.99
N SER A 45 -60.62 -25.82 -15.44
CA SER A 45 -60.84 -24.35 -15.58
C SER A 45 -61.96 -23.78 -14.65
N LEU A 46 -62.01 -22.43 -14.53
CA LEU A 46 -63.21 -21.56 -14.28
C LEU A 46 -63.95 -21.72 -12.92
N LEU A 47 -64.88 -20.85 -12.46
CA LEU A 47 -65.54 -19.60 -12.94
C LEU A 47 -65.45 -18.53 -11.79
N VAL A 48 -65.15 -17.22 -12.02
CA VAL A 48 -66.04 -16.08 -12.44
C VAL A 48 -67.03 -15.62 -11.34
N SER A 49 -67.31 -14.34 -11.05
CA SER A 49 -67.09 -12.98 -11.65
C SER A 49 -66.65 -11.95 -10.56
N ALA A 50 -66.64 -10.60 -10.60
CA ALA A 50 -66.59 -9.43 -11.53
C ALA A 50 -66.35 -8.15 -10.65
N GLY A 51 -66.09 -6.90 -11.10
CA GLY A 51 -65.80 -6.30 -12.42
C GLY A 51 -66.45 -4.90 -12.63
N VAL A 52 -65.81 -3.99 -13.42
CA VAL A 52 -66.41 -2.80 -14.13
C VAL A 52 -66.75 -1.55 -13.24
N ASP A 53 -66.43 -0.26 -13.52
CA ASP A 53 -65.79 0.45 -14.67
C ASP A 53 -65.14 1.87 -14.37
N THR A 54 -64.32 2.36 -15.32
CA THR A 54 -64.05 3.76 -15.83
C THR A 54 -63.59 5.02 -15.02
N ARG A 55 -62.76 5.83 -15.73
CA ARG A 55 -62.55 7.32 -15.76
C ARG A 55 -61.76 7.96 -14.59
N LYS A 56 -60.66 8.73 -14.80
CA LYS A 56 -60.48 10.09 -15.43
C LYS A 56 -61.25 11.19 -14.67
N ARG A 57 -60.67 12.33 -14.22
CA ARG A 57 -59.78 13.29 -14.92
C ARG A 57 -59.12 14.32 -13.94
N THR A 58 -58.18 15.13 -14.43
CA THR A 58 -57.72 16.53 -14.07
C THR A 58 -58.43 17.34 -12.95
N THR A 59 -57.83 18.32 -12.25
CA THR A 59 -56.74 19.30 -12.60
C THR A 59 -56.09 19.89 -11.33
N MET A 60 -54.86 20.41 -11.42
CA MET A 60 -54.41 21.57 -10.61
C MET A 60 -54.45 22.85 -11.47
N LYS A 61 -54.30 24.02 -10.84
CA LYS A 61 -54.26 25.34 -11.50
C LYS A 61 -53.21 26.25 -10.86
N ASP A 62 -52.84 27.29 -11.60
CA ASP A 62 -51.60 28.05 -11.51
C ASP A 62 -51.69 29.34 -10.65
N ASP A 63 -50.70 30.24 -10.84
CA ASP A 63 -50.67 31.69 -10.56
C ASP A 63 -50.18 32.18 -9.16
N ILE A 64 -49.35 33.26 -9.01
CA ILE A 64 -48.43 34.01 -9.91
C ILE A 64 -47.46 34.91 -9.06
N ASP A 65 -46.27 35.31 -9.58
CA ASP A 65 -45.41 36.42 -9.07
C ASP A 65 -45.61 37.68 -9.93
N PRO A 66 -45.78 38.89 -9.34
CA PRO A 66 -44.69 39.89 -9.41
C PRO A 66 -44.58 40.90 -8.23
N ARG A 67 -43.40 40.90 -7.57
CA ARG A 67 -42.42 42.01 -7.42
C ARG A 67 -42.83 43.50 -7.17
N ASN A 68 -41.82 44.27 -6.69
CA ASN A 68 -41.66 45.74 -6.66
C ASN A 68 -42.41 46.50 -5.53
N THR A 69 -41.94 47.66 -5.00
CA THR A 69 -40.80 48.56 -5.35
C THR A 69 -39.91 48.94 -4.15
N ALA A 70 -38.75 49.57 -4.42
CA ALA A 70 -37.76 50.03 -3.44
C ALA A 70 -38.11 51.34 -2.69
N ALA A 71 -37.52 51.52 -1.50
CA ALA A 71 -36.80 52.75 -1.08
C ALA A 71 -36.01 52.51 0.23
N ALA A 72 -34.90 53.24 0.41
CA ALA A 72 -34.13 53.40 1.66
C ALA A 72 -34.51 54.76 2.33
N PRO A 73 -33.96 55.23 3.49
CA PRO A 73 -32.67 54.90 4.11
C PRO A 73 -32.64 54.88 5.66
N GLU A 74 -31.42 55.02 6.20
CA GLU A 74 -30.99 55.43 7.56
C GLU A 74 -30.56 54.33 8.57
N GLU A 75 -29.37 54.55 9.14
CA GLU A 75 -28.69 53.81 10.21
C GLU A 75 -28.93 54.56 11.58
N PRO A 76 -28.30 54.24 12.74
CA PRO A 76 -27.37 53.14 13.06
C PRO A 76 -27.60 52.43 14.43
N ALA A 77 -26.72 51.46 14.71
CA ALA A 77 -26.27 50.99 16.05
C ALA A 77 -27.26 50.29 17.02
N SER A 78 -27.04 48.97 17.20
CA SER A 78 -26.58 48.27 18.44
C SER A 78 -26.81 48.92 19.84
N PRO A 79 -26.99 48.14 20.96
CA PRO A 79 -26.67 46.71 21.11
C PRO A 79 -27.63 45.85 22.00
N LEU A 80 -27.27 44.56 22.13
CA LEU A 80 -27.42 43.64 23.29
C LEU A 80 -28.80 43.18 23.87
N GLU A 81 -28.86 41.85 24.01
CA GLU A 81 -29.40 41.04 25.13
C GLU A 81 -30.89 40.63 25.29
N ALA A 82 -31.02 39.30 25.41
CA ALA A 82 -31.82 38.53 26.38
C ALA A 82 -33.36 38.59 26.37
N LEU A 83 -33.97 37.61 25.66
CA LEU A 83 -35.22 36.98 26.10
C LEU A 83 -35.15 35.44 25.98
N SER A 84 -35.33 34.78 27.13
CA SER A 84 -35.59 33.36 27.31
C SER A 84 -36.93 33.19 28.05
N PRO A 85 -37.54 31.99 28.07
CA PRO A 85 -37.53 30.90 27.10
C PRO A 85 -38.98 30.47 26.72
N MET A 86 -39.15 29.52 25.80
CA MET A 86 -40.35 28.67 25.78
C MET A 86 -40.06 27.25 25.29
N ASN A 87 -40.23 26.27 26.18
CA ASN A 87 -40.08 24.86 25.84
C ASN A 87 -41.24 24.37 24.95
N ARG A 88 -40.89 23.61 23.91
CA ARG A 88 -41.69 22.47 23.45
C ARG A 88 -40.77 21.27 23.31
N GLU A 89 -41.04 20.24 24.08
CA GLU A 89 -40.32 18.97 23.99
C GLU A 89 -40.68 18.27 22.66
N ALA A 90 -39.68 17.74 21.99
CA ALA A 90 -39.81 16.83 20.85
C ALA A 90 -39.13 15.49 21.23
N PRO A 91 -39.61 14.35 20.71
CA PRO A 91 -39.11 13.04 21.15
C PRO A 91 -37.62 12.87 20.82
N GLY A 92 -36.87 12.34 21.77
CA GLY A 92 -35.41 12.35 21.73
C GLY A 92 -34.81 11.51 20.61
N ASP A 93 -34.13 12.19 19.68
CA ASP A 93 -33.01 11.60 18.95
C ASP A 93 -31.75 11.78 19.80
N THR A 94 -31.26 10.69 20.42
CA THR A 94 -29.95 10.71 21.11
C THR A 94 -28.82 10.48 20.11
N SER A 95 -28.74 11.37 19.12
CA SER A 95 -27.51 11.60 18.35
C SER A 95 -26.48 12.22 19.29
N ALA A 96 -25.78 11.36 20.03
CA ALA A 96 -24.54 11.75 20.69
C ALA A 96 -23.64 12.41 19.63
N PRO A 97 -23.01 13.58 19.94
CA PRO A 97 -22.19 14.27 18.96
C PRO A 97 -21.15 13.29 18.43
N ALA A 98 -21.02 13.22 17.10
CA ALA A 98 -20.05 12.34 16.47
C ALA A 98 -18.69 12.64 17.08
N ALA A 99 -18.08 11.62 17.70
CA ALA A 99 -16.83 11.81 18.41
C ALA A 99 -15.79 12.34 17.42
N VAL A 100 -15.31 13.56 17.65
CA VAL A 100 -14.31 14.22 16.81
C VAL A 100 -13.16 13.25 16.62
N GLU A 101 -12.92 12.85 15.36
CA GLU A 101 -11.83 11.92 15.08
C GLU A 101 -10.51 12.65 15.36
N PRO A 102 -9.58 12.03 16.10
CA PRO A 102 -8.37 12.70 16.51
C PRO A 102 -7.56 13.12 15.27
N VAL A 103 -7.29 14.42 15.14
CA VAL A 103 -6.37 14.94 14.13
C VAL A 103 -5.01 14.30 14.33
N ARG A 104 -4.63 13.42 13.40
CA ARG A 104 -3.37 12.68 13.47
C ARG A 104 -2.16 13.49 13.01
N GLU A 105 -2.37 14.43 12.10
CA GLU A 105 -1.27 15.21 11.53
C GLU A 105 -0.86 16.34 12.46
N ALA A 106 0.45 16.45 12.73
CA ALA A 106 1.05 17.65 13.31
C ALA A 106 0.60 18.92 12.55
N PRO A 107 0.52 20.09 13.21
CA PRO A 107 0.17 21.35 12.58
C PRO A 107 0.91 21.54 11.26
N PHE A 108 0.16 21.76 10.18
CA PHE A 108 0.75 21.95 8.87
C PHE A 108 0.79 23.45 8.57
N PRO A 109 1.96 24.01 8.20
CA PRO A 109 2.09 25.43 7.90
C PRO A 109 1.18 25.88 6.76
N GLU A 110 0.62 27.08 6.84
CA GLU A 110 -0.13 27.68 5.74
C GLU A 110 0.84 28.35 4.76
N PRO A 111 1.02 27.84 3.53
CA PRO A 111 1.96 28.40 2.55
C PRO A 111 1.32 29.60 1.81
N ILE A 112 0.76 30.51 2.60
CA ILE A 112 0.03 31.72 2.20
C ILE A 112 0.71 32.96 2.81
N PHE A 113 1.61 32.77 3.78
CA PHE A 113 2.41 33.80 4.41
C PHE A 113 3.88 33.37 4.41
N ASP A 114 4.70 34.09 3.66
CA ASP A 114 6.15 34.03 3.80
C ASP A 114 6.54 34.79 5.06
N GLU A 115 6.83 34.06 6.14
CA GLU A 115 7.65 34.58 7.23
C GLU A 115 9.05 33.99 7.02
N ASP A 116 10.00 34.83 6.56
CA ASP A 116 11.39 34.47 6.21
C ASP A 116 12.16 33.75 7.36
N ASP A 117 11.61 33.79 8.57
CA ASP A 117 12.15 33.21 9.80
C ASP A 117 11.60 31.80 10.16
N ASP A 118 10.60 31.23 9.44
CA ASP A 118 10.06 29.89 9.76
C ASP A 118 11.09 28.77 9.47
N PRO A 119 11.65 28.10 10.50
CA PRO A 119 12.73 27.14 10.31
C PRO A 119 12.26 25.80 9.74
N SER A 120 10.95 25.61 9.53
CA SER A 120 10.38 24.47 8.79
C SER A 120 10.41 24.68 7.25
N PHE A 121 10.72 25.89 6.78
CA PHE A 121 11.02 26.20 5.37
C PHE A 121 12.40 26.87 5.23
N PRO A 122 13.52 26.17 5.51
CA PRO A 122 14.85 26.71 5.27
C PRO A 122 15.11 26.89 3.76
N ASP A 123 16.10 27.72 3.42
CA ASP A 123 16.61 27.87 2.04
C ASP A 123 17.03 26.50 1.48
N ALA A 124 16.23 25.97 0.56
CA ALA A 124 16.47 24.72 -0.16
C ALA A 124 16.92 24.97 -1.61
N SER A 125 17.60 26.10 -1.89
CA SER A 125 18.12 26.45 -3.23
C SER A 125 19.00 25.38 -3.89
N LYS A 126 19.65 24.52 -3.09
CA LYS A 126 20.40 23.33 -3.53
C LYS A 126 19.51 22.24 -4.14
N GLU A 127 18.23 22.19 -3.79
CA GLU A 127 17.29 21.17 -4.25
C GLU A 127 16.64 21.57 -5.58
N PRO A 128 16.35 20.62 -6.48
CA PRO A 128 15.80 20.90 -7.81
C PRO A 128 14.40 21.51 -7.72
N VAL A 129 14.07 22.37 -8.69
CA VAL A 129 12.69 22.74 -8.96
C VAL A 129 12.04 21.58 -9.70
N LEU A 130 11.01 21.00 -9.10
CA LEU A 130 10.27 19.86 -9.64
C LEU A 130 9.26 20.35 -10.68
N HIS A 131 9.13 19.67 -11.82
CA HIS A 131 8.10 19.96 -12.83
C HIS A 131 6.72 19.44 -12.36
N VAL A 132 6.19 20.00 -11.27
CA VAL A 132 4.98 19.49 -10.59
C VAL A 132 3.71 19.58 -11.43
N GLY A 133 3.68 20.39 -12.50
CA GLY A 133 2.62 20.39 -13.52
C GLY A 133 2.76 19.30 -14.60
N ASN A 134 3.92 18.63 -14.69
CA ASN A 134 4.19 17.54 -15.63
C ASN A 134 4.21 16.15 -14.95
N ILE A 135 4.54 16.08 -13.65
CA ILE A 135 4.54 14.84 -12.85
C ILE A 135 3.11 14.51 -12.39
N GLN A 136 2.60 13.30 -12.69
CA GLN A 136 1.26 12.87 -12.26
C GLN A 136 1.12 12.81 -10.72
N GLY A 137 0.05 13.38 -10.18
CA GLY A 137 -0.05 13.77 -8.77
C GLY A 137 -0.12 12.65 -7.74
N ASN A 138 -0.44 11.41 -8.13
CA ASN A 138 -0.41 10.28 -7.20
C ASN A 138 1.03 9.83 -6.85
N ILE A 139 2.00 10.18 -7.70
CA ILE A 139 3.42 9.87 -7.52
C ILE A 139 3.95 10.61 -6.28
N LEU A 140 4.20 11.92 -6.40
CA LEU A 140 4.76 12.72 -5.32
C LEU A 140 3.71 13.20 -4.32
N GLY A 141 2.67 13.91 -4.77
CA GLY A 141 1.67 14.51 -3.89
C GLY A 141 0.82 13.49 -3.11
N GLY A 142 0.50 12.37 -3.75
CA GLY A 142 -0.32 11.28 -3.20
C GLY A 142 -1.81 11.65 -3.12
N PHE A 143 -2.68 10.83 -3.73
CA PHE A 143 -4.11 11.15 -3.78
C PHE A 143 -4.79 11.14 -2.41
N ASN A 144 -4.37 10.26 -1.49
CA ASN A 144 -4.79 10.26 -0.07
C ASN A 144 -6.34 10.24 0.12
N LYS A 145 -7.05 9.34 -0.59
CA LYS A 145 -8.52 9.26 -0.60
C LYS A 145 -9.09 7.98 -0.01
N ASP A 146 -10.22 8.13 0.68
CA ASP A 146 -11.01 7.04 1.28
C ASP A 146 -11.51 6.00 0.28
N HIS A 147 -11.66 6.36 -0.99
CA HIS A 147 -12.27 5.52 -2.00
C HIS A 147 -11.48 5.56 -3.31
N GLN A 148 -11.15 4.39 -3.86
CA GLN A 148 -10.38 4.25 -5.10
C GLN A 148 -10.94 3.16 -6.00
N ALA A 149 -10.81 3.35 -7.32
CA ALA A 149 -11.07 2.35 -8.35
C ALA A 149 -9.85 2.20 -9.25
N PHE A 150 -9.23 1.03 -9.23
CA PHE A 150 -8.15 0.64 -10.13
C PHE A 150 -8.77 -0.06 -11.35
N VAL A 151 -8.70 0.59 -12.50
CA VAL A 151 -9.37 0.19 -13.74
C VAL A 151 -8.32 -0.35 -14.71
N PHE A 152 -8.21 -1.66 -14.79
CA PHE A 152 -7.23 -2.37 -15.60
C PHE A 152 -7.82 -2.73 -16.97
N LEU A 153 -7.09 -2.41 -18.04
CA LEU A 153 -7.47 -2.71 -19.42
C LEU A 153 -6.50 -3.73 -20.04
N THR A 154 -7.08 -4.76 -20.65
CA THR A 154 -6.44 -5.60 -21.68
C THR A 154 -7.02 -5.19 -23.04
N LEU A 155 -6.20 -4.62 -23.92
CA LEU A 155 -6.63 -4.16 -25.24
C LEU A 155 -7.19 -5.31 -26.09
N LYS A 156 -8.16 -5.02 -26.97
CA LYS A 156 -8.74 -6.00 -27.88
C LYS A 156 -7.69 -6.43 -28.90
N ARG A 157 -7.40 -7.73 -28.91
CA ARG A 157 -6.43 -8.41 -29.77
C ARG A 157 -7.13 -9.45 -30.66
N ASN A 158 -6.70 -9.58 -31.92
CA ASN A 158 -7.14 -10.60 -32.86
C ASN A 158 -5.92 -11.44 -33.30
N ASP A 159 -5.82 -12.69 -32.86
CA ASP A 159 -4.68 -13.56 -33.19
C ASP A 159 -4.78 -14.18 -34.59
N HIS A 160 -4.42 -13.39 -35.61
CA HIS A 160 -4.26 -13.83 -37.00
C HIS A 160 -2.79 -13.77 -37.44
N PRO A 161 -2.16 -14.91 -37.81
CA PRO A 161 -0.77 -14.92 -38.29
C PRO A 161 -0.59 -14.03 -39.51
N GLY A 162 0.40 -13.12 -39.47
CA GLY A 162 0.69 -12.17 -40.55
C GLY A 162 -0.21 -10.93 -40.59
N ALA A 163 -1.04 -10.70 -39.55
CA ALA A 163 -1.82 -9.48 -39.40
C ALA A 163 -0.94 -8.22 -39.34
N THR A 164 -1.43 -7.11 -39.88
CA THR A 164 -0.89 -5.77 -39.61
C THR A 164 -1.30 -5.30 -38.20
N ALA A 165 -0.64 -4.25 -37.68
CA ALA A 165 -0.97 -3.68 -36.37
C ALA A 165 -2.47 -3.32 -36.23
N ASP A 166 -3.07 -2.70 -37.27
CA ASP A 166 -4.51 -2.39 -37.33
C ASP A 166 -5.42 -3.63 -37.33
N GLN A 167 -4.95 -4.77 -37.85
CA GLN A 167 -5.70 -6.02 -37.87
C GLN A 167 -5.58 -6.78 -36.54
N GLU A 168 -4.38 -6.76 -35.93
CA GLU A 168 -4.10 -7.38 -34.64
C GLU A 168 -4.76 -6.60 -33.48
N PHE A 169 -4.68 -5.27 -33.49
CA PHE A 169 -5.19 -4.38 -32.42
C PHE A 169 -6.11 -3.28 -32.98
N PRO A 170 -7.32 -3.62 -33.45
CA PRO A 170 -8.19 -2.72 -34.22
C PRO A 170 -8.74 -1.52 -33.45
N THR A 171 -8.58 -1.49 -32.13
CA THR A 171 -9.09 -0.41 -31.26
C THR A 171 -8.05 0.67 -30.94
N VAL A 172 -6.76 0.46 -31.22
CA VAL A 172 -5.68 1.32 -30.69
C VAL A 172 -5.72 2.75 -31.24
N LYS A 173 -6.11 2.96 -32.50
CA LYS A 173 -6.28 4.32 -33.05
C LYS A 173 -7.38 5.11 -32.34
N ALA A 174 -8.49 4.45 -31.97
CA ALA A 174 -9.55 5.07 -31.17
C ALA A 174 -9.13 5.27 -29.71
N PHE A 175 -8.37 4.33 -29.14
CA PHE A 175 -7.79 4.46 -27.81
C PHE A 175 -6.81 5.65 -27.71
N LYS A 176 -5.93 5.88 -28.71
CA LYS A 176 -5.02 7.04 -28.73
C LYS A 176 -5.78 8.37 -28.79
N ALA A 177 -6.89 8.44 -29.54
CA ALA A 177 -7.77 9.60 -29.54
C ALA A 177 -8.44 9.82 -28.16
N TRP A 178 -8.97 8.76 -27.55
CA TRP A 178 -9.53 8.79 -26.19
C TRP A 178 -8.51 9.19 -25.12
N LEU A 179 -7.26 8.73 -25.24
CA LEU A 179 -6.17 9.10 -24.34
C LEU A 179 -5.93 10.62 -24.41
N ARG A 180 -5.90 11.17 -25.62
CA ARG A 180 -5.78 12.62 -25.86
C ARG A 180 -6.91 13.44 -25.23
N GLU A 181 -8.13 12.90 -25.22
CA GLU A 181 -9.28 13.52 -24.54
C GLU A 181 -9.27 13.31 -23.01
N THR A 182 -8.52 12.33 -22.51
CA THR A 182 -8.43 11.97 -21.08
C THR A 182 -7.30 12.70 -20.36
N ILE A 183 -6.21 13.07 -21.06
CA ILE A 183 -5.05 13.77 -20.48
C ILE A 183 -5.45 15.04 -19.68
N PRO A 184 -6.34 15.93 -20.15
CA PRO A 184 -6.77 17.10 -19.37
C PRO A 184 -7.59 16.79 -18.10
N LEU A 185 -7.84 15.52 -17.78
CA LEU A 185 -8.51 15.05 -16.57
C LEU A 185 -7.55 14.36 -15.59
N ILE A 186 -6.28 14.19 -15.97
CA ILE A 186 -5.24 13.56 -15.15
C ILE A 186 -4.67 14.58 -14.17
N ALA A 187 -4.74 14.27 -12.88
CA ALA A 187 -4.31 15.19 -11.83
C ALA A 187 -2.78 15.27 -11.78
N THR A 188 -2.26 16.49 -11.70
CA THR A 188 -0.84 16.82 -11.57
C THR A 188 -0.39 16.85 -10.11
N THR A 189 0.92 16.84 -9.86
CA THR A 189 1.49 17.02 -8.52
C THR A 189 1.17 18.39 -7.97
N ALA A 190 1.14 19.44 -8.81
CA ALA A 190 0.77 20.79 -8.42
C ALA A 190 -0.64 20.85 -7.79
N GLU A 191 -1.65 20.29 -8.47
CA GLU A 191 -3.03 20.28 -8.01
C GLU A 191 -3.21 19.46 -6.72
N VAL A 192 -2.60 18.28 -6.66
CA VAL A 192 -2.71 17.39 -5.49
C VAL A 192 -1.99 17.97 -4.28
N VAL A 193 -0.80 18.58 -4.45
CA VAL A 193 -0.08 19.23 -3.35
C VAL A 193 -0.80 20.49 -2.88
N ALA A 194 -1.35 21.31 -3.80
CA ALA A 194 -2.16 22.47 -3.43
C ALA A 194 -3.43 22.08 -2.65
N PHE A 195 -4.15 21.04 -3.09
CA PHE A 195 -5.29 20.50 -2.35
C PHE A 195 -4.86 19.98 -0.98
N ASN A 196 -3.79 19.18 -0.90
CA ASN A 196 -3.31 18.59 0.35
C ASN A 196 -2.85 19.69 1.35
N ARG A 197 -2.18 20.74 0.89
CA ARG A 197 -1.82 21.93 1.70
C ARG A 197 -3.07 22.62 2.27
N LEU A 198 -4.05 22.95 1.43
CA LEU A 198 -5.32 23.57 1.86
C LEU A 198 -6.12 22.69 2.83
N PHE A 199 -6.23 21.39 2.54
CA PHE A 199 -6.98 20.43 3.35
C PHE A 199 -6.40 20.33 4.76
N LYS A 200 -5.07 20.28 4.89
CA LYS A 200 -4.39 20.26 6.18
C LYS A 200 -4.54 21.57 6.95
N ALA A 201 -4.37 22.73 6.29
CA ALA A 201 -4.61 24.04 6.89
C ALA A 201 -6.05 24.18 7.42
N MET A 202 -7.06 23.66 6.71
CA MET A 202 -8.43 23.61 7.23
C MET A 202 -8.59 22.61 8.38
N ARG A 203 -8.00 21.40 8.28
CA ARG A 203 -8.03 20.38 9.34
C ARG A 203 -7.41 20.87 10.65
N SER A 204 -6.24 21.52 10.61
CA SER A 204 -5.58 22.09 11.79
C SER A 204 -6.40 23.22 12.43
N ARG A 205 -7.06 24.07 11.64
CA ARG A 205 -7.94 25.15 12.15
C ARG A 205 -9.28 24.65 12.70
N GLN A 206 -9.85 23.58 12.12
CA GLN A 206 -11.16 23.06 12.52
C GLN A 206 -11.08 21.92 13.56
N GLN A 207 -9.89 21.34 13.78
CA GLN A 207 -9.66 20.15 14.62
C GLN A 207 -10.50 18.93 14.20
N GLN A 208 -10.88 18.88 12.93
CA GLN A 208 -11.64 17.80 12.27
C GLN A 208 -11.44 17.91 10.75
N ASP A 209 -11.90 16.92 9.99
CA ASP A 209 -11.80 16.97 8.53
C ASP A 209 -12.72 18.04 7.88
N PRO A 210 -12.22 18.79 6.89
CA PRO A 210 -12.92 19.94 6.32
C PRO A 210 -14.20 19.56 5.57
N ILE A 211 -15.35 19.95 6.13
CA ILE A 211 -16.66 19.69 5.53
C ILE A 211 -16.79 20.40 4.18
N GLY A 212 -17.01 19.63 3.12
CA GLY A 212 -17.28 20.12 1.77
C GLY A 212 -16.05 20.25 0.86
N LEU A 213 -14.82 20.18 1.40
CA LEU A 213 -13.61 20.15 0.58
C LEU A 213 -13.41 18.74 0.00
N LYS A 214 -13.94 18.51 -1.20
CA LYS A 214 -13.87 17.24 -1.94
C LYS A 214 -13.15 17.41 -3.27
N SER A 215 -12.61 16.29 -3.75
CA SER A 215 -11.88 16.16 -5.01
C SER A 215 -12.09 14.76 -5.59
N THR A 216 -11.82 14.62 -6.90
CA THR A 216 -11.72 13.32 -7.57
C THR A 216 -10.55 13.39 -8.54
N TRP A 217 -9.55 12.55 -8.33
CA TRP A 217 -8.30 12.55 -9.07
C TRP A 217 -8.19 11.35 -10.00
N ILE A 218 -7.51 11.51 -11.13
CA ILE A 218 -7.22 10.45 -12.09
C ILE A 218 -5.70 10.38 -12.33
N ASN A 219 -5.15 9.17 -12.33
CA ASN A 219 -3.76 8.85 -12.70
C ASN A 219 -3.76 7.64 -13.64
N LEU A 220 -2.81 7.56 -14.58
CA LEU A 220 -2.80 6.59 -15.67
C LEU A 220 -1.38 6.05 -15.90
N ALA A 221 -1.24 4.73 -16.08
CA ALA A 221 0.04 4.07 -16.27
C ALA A 221 -0.05 2.85 -17.20
N PHE A 222 1.03 2.56 -17.94
CA PHE A 222 1.11 1.49 -18.94
C PHE A 222 2.02 0.36 -18.47
N THR A 223 1.72 -0.89 -18.83
CA THR A 223 2.70 -1.97 -18.72
C THR A 223 3.69 -1.89 -19.89
N ALA A 224 4.84 -2.58 -19.79
CA ALA A 224 5.75 -2.71 -20.94
C ALA A 224 5.03 -3.29 -22.19
N ARG A 225 4.11 -4.25 -22.00
CA ARG A 225 3.27 -4.81 -23.09
C ARG A 225 2.30 -3.78 -23.67
N GLY A 226 1.73 -2.90 -22.82
CA GLY A 226 0.93 -1.76 -23.26
C GLY A 226 1.71 -0.81 -24.17
N LEU A 227 2.94 -0.48 -23.79
CA LEU A 227 3.83 0.37 -24.60
C LEU A 227 4.29 -0.32 -25.89
N GLU A 228 4.62 -1.62 -25.86
CA GLU A 228 4.92 -2.41 -27.06
C GLU A 228 3.78 -2.37 -28.08
N VAL A 229 2.52 -2.47 -27.62
CA VAL A 229 1.35 -2.33 -28.48
C VAL A 229 1.24 -0.93 -29.08
N LEU A 230 1.57 0.14 -28.35
CA LEU A 230 1.64 1.50 -28.93
C LEU A 230 2.77 1.64 -29.96
N LYS A 231 3.93 1.01 -29.76
CA LYS A 231 5.05 1.00 -30.72
C LYS A 231 4.70 0.31 -32.05
N LYS A 232 3.68 -0.57 -32.09
CA LYS A 232 3.15 -1.12 -33.34
C LYS A 232 2.45 -0.06 -34.22
N PHE A 233 2.05 1.07 -33.64
CA PHE A 233 1.39 2.20 -34.32
C PHE A 233 2.31 3.44 -34.45
N ASP A 234 3.31 3.57 -33.59
CA ASP A 234 4.44 4.49 -33.76
C ASP A 234 5.77 3.72 -33.64
N PRO A 235 6.39 3.29 -34.76
CA PRO A 235 7.68 2.61 -34.72
C PRO A 235 8.83 3.44 -34.13
N THR A 236 8.71 4.78 -34.07
CA THR A 236 9.75 5.69 -33.58
C THR A 236 9.79 5.78 -32.06
N LEU A 237 8.70 5.42 -31.36
CA LEU A 237 8.62 5.37 -29.89
C LEU A 237 9.73 4.49 -29.31
N ASP A 238 10.70 5.08 -28.60
CA ASP A 238 11.74 4.29 -27.95
C ASP A 238 11.20 3.56 -26.71
N LEU A 239 11.55 2.29 -26.55
CA LEU A 239 11.19 1.41 -25.45
C LEU A 239 12.42 0.71 -24.83
N ASN A 240 13.62 1.28 -24.99
CA ASN A 240 14.87 0.82 -24.36
C ASN A 240 14.88 1.02 -22.83
N PHE A 241 13.82 0.60 -22.13
CA PHE A 241 13.74 0.64 -20.68
C PHE A 241 14.81 -0.27 -20.05
N THR A 242 15.55 0.27 -19.08
CA THR A 242 16.70 -0.40 -18.46
C THR A 242 16.30 -1.44 -17.40
N ASP A 243 15.13 -1.27 -16.78
CA ASP A 243 14.67 -2.15 -15.70
C ASP A 243 14.18 -3.52 -16.23
N PRO A 244 14.80 -4.64 -15.81
CA PRO A 244 14.43 -5.98 -16.25
C PRO A 244 13.17 -6.53 -15.58
N ALA A 245 12.67 -5.95 -14.49
CA ALA A 245 11.40 -6.34 -13.88
C ALA A 245 10.21 -5.71 -14.63
N PHE A 246 10.30 -4.42 -14.98
CA PHE A 246 9.31 -3.73 -15.82
C PHE A 246 9.16 -4.40 -17.19
N THR A 247 10.27 -4.60 -17.90
CA THR A 247 10.26 -5.16 -19.27
C THR A 247 9.80 -6.62 -19.32
N GLN A 248 10.01 -7.41 -18.24
CA GLN A 248 9.57 -8.81 -18.17
C GLN A 248 8.14 -8.99 -17.62
N GLY A 249 7.63 -8.04 -16.83
CA GLY A 249 6.35 -8.14 -16.14
C GLY A 249 6.40 -9.04 -14.89
N MET A 250 5.61 -8.68 -13.88
CA MET A 250 5.63 -9.27 -12.55
C MET A 250 5.37 -10.78 -12.56
N ALA A 251 4.44 -11.25 -13.40
CA ALA A 251 4.12 -12.67 -13.53
C ALA A 251 5.34 -13.51 -13.95
N SER A 252 6.26 -12.93 -14.73
CA SER A 252 7.54 -13.56 -15.09
C SER A 252 8.51 -13.57 -13.92
N ARG A 253 8.65 -12.44 -13.20
CA ARG A 253 9.53 -12.30 -12.03
C ARG A 253 9.13 -13.22 -10.87
N SER A 254 7.82 -13.36 -10.61
CA SER A 254 7.27 -14.34 -9.67
C SER A 254 7.57 -15.78 -10.10
N LYS A 255 7.47 -16.13 -11.38
CA LYS A 255 7.83 -17.48 -11.88
C LYS A 255 9.33 -17.78 -11.86
N GLN A 256 10.17 -16.75 -11.94
CA GLN A 256 11.61 -16.86 -11.69
C GLN A 256 11.94 -17.03 -10.18
N GLY A 257 10.93 -16.95 -9.30
CA GLY A 257 11.08 -17.07 -7.85
C GLY A 257 11.60 -15.81 -7.16
N ILE A 258 11.71 -14.68 -7.86
CA ILE A 258 12.33 -13.44 -7.34
C ILE A 258 11.56 -12.90 -6.14
N LEU A 259 10.22 -12.88 -6.22
CA LEU A 259 9.35 -12.35 -5.17
C LEU A 259 9.08 -13.35 -4.03
N GLY A 260 9.39 -14.64 -4.20
CA GLY A 260 9.02 -15.71 -3.26
C GLY A 260 7.57 -16.21 -3.41
N ASP A 261 6.84 -15.79 -4.45
CA ASP A 261 5.48 -16.28 -4.68
C ASP A 261 5.50 -17.79 -5.03
N PRO A 262 4.42 -18.56 -4.76
CA PRO A 262 4.28 -19.93 -5.26
C PRO A 262 4.56 -20.02 -6.77
N SER A 263 5.47 -20.87 -7.21
CA SER A 263 6.05 -20.80 -8.57
C SER A 263 6.52 -22.13 -9.17
N GLY A 264 6.63 -23.19 -8.37
CA GLY A 264 6.94 -24.53 -8.88
C GLY A 264 5.73 -25.25 -9.47
N ASP A 265 5.94 -26.19 -10.39
CA ASP A 265 4.85 -27.06 -10.90
C ASP A 265 4.20 -27.90 -9.78
N ASP A 266 4.96 -28.21 -8.71
CA ASP A 266 4.48 -28.81 -7.46
C ASP A 266 3.47 -27.91 -6.70
N GLN A 267 3.46 -26.61 -6.99
CA GLN A 267 2.63 -25.59 -6.35
C GLN A 267 1.53 -25.04 -7.28
N LYS A 268 1.34 -25.64 -8.46
CA LYS A 268 0.46 -25.13 -9.53
C LYS A 268 -1.02 -25.00 -9.17
N THR A 269 -1.47 -25.63 -8.09
CA THR A 269 -2.82 -25.49 -7.53
C THR A 269 -2.95 -24.34 -6.51
N ALA A 270 -1.84 -23.86 -5.96
CA ALA A 270 -1.82 -22.84 -4.91
C ALA A 270 -2.40 -21.51 -5.39
N GLU A 271 -3.17 -20.85 -4.52
CA GLU A 271 -3.83 -19.58 -4.83
C GLU A 271 -2.82 -18.49 -5.24
N GLY A 272 -1.68 -18.43 -4.55
CA GLY A 272 -0.64 -17.43 -4.79
C GLY A 272 0.16 -17.59 -6.10
N HIS A 273 -0.07 -18.67 -6.85
CA HIS A 273 0.74 -18.96 -8.05
C HIS A 273 0.32 -18.08 -9.25
N PRO A 274 1.24 -17.55 -10.08
CA PRO A 274 0.92 -16.68 -11.22
C PRO A 274 -0.05 -17.25 -12.27
N ASP A 275 -0.25 -18.57 -12.33
CA ASP A 275 -1.30 -19.20 -13.18
C ASP A 275 -2.70 -19.15 -12.54
N ASN A 276 -2.80 -18.79 -11.25
CA ASN A 276 -4.01 -18.76 -10.40
C ASN A 276 -4.47 -17.35 -10.02
N TRP A 277 -3.69 -16.31 -10.31
CA TRP A 277 -4.02 -14.92 -10.02
C TRP A 277 -5.36 -14.50 -10.65
N VAL A 278 -6.12 -13.66 -9.95
CA VAL A 278 -7.39 -13.09 -10.40
C VAL A 278 -7.23 -11.76 -11.13
N LEU A 279 -6.02 -11.18 -11.13
CA LEU A 279 -5.66 -9.94 -11.81
C LEU A 279 -4.25 -10.08 -12.41
N GLY A 280 -4.12 -9.94 -13.73
CA GLY A 280 -2.86 -10.21 -14.42
C GLY A 280 -2.46 -11.69 -14.32
N GLY A 281 -1.17 -11.95 -14.13
CA GLY A 281 -0.64 -13.31 -14.12
C GLY A 281 -0.45 -13.87 -15.54
N THR A 282 -0.14 -15.16 -15.68
CA THR A 282 0.27 -15.74 -16.98
C THR A 282 -0.85 -15.95 -18.00
N GLN A 283 -2.08 -15.56 -17.65
CA GLN A 283 -3.29 -15.79 -18.44
C GLN A 283 -4.00 -14.47 -18.82
N GLU A 284 -3.41 -13.32 -18.49
CA GLU A 284 -4.01 -12.00 -18.72
C GLU A 284 -2.93 -10.93 -18.93
N GLU A 285 -2.75 -10.54 -20.20
CA GLU A 285 -1.84 -9.46 -20.60
C GLU A 285 -2.50 -8.10 -20.26
N LEU A 286 -2.14 -7.53 -19.11
CA LEU A 286 -2.55 -6.16 -18.76
C LEU A 286 -1.75 -5.17 -19.61
N HIS A 287 -2.42 -4.12 -20.11
CA HIS A 287 -1.81 -3.10 -20.95
C HIS A 287 -1.78 -1.72 -20.27
N LEU A 288 -2.81 -1.42 -19.48
CA LEU A 288 -3.02 -0.12 -18.83
C LEU A 288 -3.69 -0.29 -17.47
N VAL A 289 -3.37 0.58 -16.52
CA VAL A 289 -4.21 0.89 -15.35
C VAL A 289 -4.57 2.37 -15.35
N VAL A 290 -5.83 2.67 -14.99
CA VAL A 290 -6.27 4.01 -14.60
C VAL A 290 -6.73 3.95 -13.14
N ILE A 291 -6.19 4.82 -12.30
CA ILE A 291 -6.56 4.98 -10.90
C ILE A 291 -7.49 6.18 -10.81
N ILE A 292 -8.74 5.96 -10.37
CA ILE A 292 -9.64 7.03 -9.93
C ILE A 292 -9.65 7.01 -8.40
N ALA A 293 -9.41 8.15 -7.75
CA ALA A 293 -9.46 8.30 -6.29
C ALA A 293 -10.39 9.47 -5.92
N SER A 294 -11.24 9.30 -4.90
CA SER A 294 -12.25 10.32 -4.55
C SER A 294 -12.58 10.36 -3.06
N ASP A 295 -12.89 11.56 -2.56
CA ASP A 295 -13.55 11.79 -1.27
C ASP A 295 -15.05 11.40 -1.30
N ASP A 296 -15.58 10.97 -2.45
CA ASP A 296 -16.96 10.52 -2.60
C ASP A 296 -17.08 9.10 -3.15
N ALA A 297 -17.70 8.23 -2.35
CA ALA A 297 -17.99 6.85 -2.72
C ALA A 297 -18.92 6.73 -3.95
N GLY A 298 -19.56 7.80 -4.41
CA GLY A 298 -20.34 7.86 -5.64
C GLY A 298 -19.48 7.88 -6.90
N GLU A 299 -18.34 8.57 -6.89
CA GLU A 299 -17.52 8.79 -8.09
C GLU A 299 -16.76 7.53 -8.53
N VAL A 300 -16.42 6.65 -7.57
CA VAL A 300 -15.78 5.34 -7.81
C VAL A 300 -16.78 4.18 -7.98
N LYS A 301 -18.08 4.44 -8.11
CA LYS A 301 -19.10 3.42 -8.43
C LYS A 301 -19.50 3.51 -9.89
N GLU A 302 -19.87 2.39 -10.52
CA GLU A 302 -20.43 2.40 -11.88
C GLU A 302 -21.92 2.85 -11.86
N LYS A 303 -22.12 4.14 -11.58
CA LYS A 303 -23.42 4.83 -11.59
C LYS A 303 -23.36 5.94 -12.65
N GLN A 304 -24.41 6.07 -13.45
CA GLN A 304 -24.50 7.16 -14.44
C GLN A 304 -24.17 8.53 -13.80
N GLY A 305 -23.27 9.27 -14.45
CA GLY A 305 -22.78 10.57 -13.97
C GLY A 305 -21.55 10.52 -13.05
N SER A 306 -21.01 9.34 -12.70
CA SER A 306 -19.75 9.22 -11.96
C SER A 306 -18.51 9.22 -12.86
N ALA A 307 -17.35 9.57 -12.30
CA ALA A 307 -16.05 9.49 -12.97
C ALA A 307 -15.77 8.06 -13.47
N LEU A 308 -16.03 7.03 -12.66
CA LEU A 308 -15.85 5.64 -13.08
C LEU A 308 -16.81 5.26 -14.22
N PHE A 309 -18.07 5.72 -14.20
CA PHE A 309 -19.01 5.44 -15.29
C PHE A 309 -18.54 6.10 -16.60
N ARG A 310 -18.18 7.39 -16.57
CA ARG A 310 -17.61 8.12 -17.72
C ARG A 310 -16.41 7.38 -18.30
N LEU A 311 -15.46 6.96 -17.46
CA LEU A 311 -14.27 6.24 -17.89
C LEU A 311 -14.60 4.87 -18.52
N LEU A 312 -15.54 4.11 -17.95
CA LEU A 312 -15.86 2.75 -18.38
C LEU A 312 -16.81 2.67 -19.60
N ARG A 313 -17.70 3.65 -19.77
CA ARG A 313 -18.82 3.61 -20.73
C ARG A 313 -18.80 4.76 -21.75
N GLY A 314 -17.96 5.77 -21.55
CA GLY A 314 -18.01 7.00 -22.30
C GLY A 314 -19.22 7.87 -21.92
N GLU A 315 -19.29 9.06 -22.52
CA GLU A 315 -20.40 10.00 -22.35
C GLU A 315 -20.55 10.86 -23.62
N GLY A 316 -21.76 11.37 -23.90
CA GLY A 316 -21.99 12.25 -25.06
C GLY A 316 -21.72 11.61 -26.43
N GLY A 317 -21.70 10.27 -26.53
CA GLY A 317 -21.36 9.54 -27.76
C GLY A 317 -19.86 9.27 -27.96
N ARG A 318 -19.00 9.67 -27.01
CA ARG A 318 -17.59 9.29 -26.96
C ARG A 318 -17.44 7.84 -26.45
N PRO A 319 -16.44 7.07 -26.91
CA PRO A 319 -16.17 5.72 -26.39
C PRO A 319 -15.61 5.74 -24.96
N GLY A 320 -15.79 4.65 -24.22
CA GLY A 320 -15.15 4.37 -22.93
C GLY A 320 -14.17 3.19 -23.00
N LEU A 321 -13.49 2.91 -21.89
CA LEU A 321 -12.46 1.85 -21.84
C LEU A 321 -12.96 0.46 -22.27
N ARG A 322 -14.25 0.15 -22.08
CA ARG A 322 -14.85 -1.14 -22.50
C ARG A 322 -15.03 -1.28 -24.00
N ASP A 323 -14.96 -0.20 -24.77
CA ASP A 323 -15.00 -0.24 -26.24
C ASP A 323 -13.64 -0.64 -26.84
N PHE A 324 -12.54 -0.40 -26.10
CA PHE A 324 -11.19 -0.71 -26.56
C PHE A 324 -10.73 -2.13 -26.21
N GLY A 325 -11.35 -2.77 -25.20
CA GLY A 325 -10.92 -4.08 -24.72
C GLY A 325 -11.63 -4.57 -23.45
N LYS A 326 -11.06 -5.62 -22.86
CA LYS A 326 -11.54 -6.23 -21.61
C LYS A 326 -11.11 -5.36 -20.43
N VAL A 327 -12.06 -4.96 -19.60
CA VAL A 327 -11.79 -4.15 -18.39
C VAL A 327 -12.08 -4.95 -17.12
N LYS A 328 -11.18 -4.87 -16.15
CA LYS A 328 -11.39 -5.27 -14.75
C LYS A 328 -11.33 -4.04 -13.85
N VAL A 329 -12.19 -3.99 -12.85
CA VAL A 329 -12.17 -2.94 -11.82
C VAL A 329 -11.91 -3.58 -10.47
N GLN A 330 -10.89 -3.11 -9.76
CA GLN A 330 -10.71 -3.38 -8.33
C GLN A 330 -11.11 -2.12 -7.56
N LEU A 331 -12.10 -2.25 -6.69
CA LEU A 331 -12.43 -1.18 -5.74
C LEU A 331 -11.57 -1.34 -4.49
N GLY A 332 -11.06 -0.22 -3.99
CA GLY A 332 -10.38 -0.08 -2.70
C GLY A 332 -11.09 0.98 -1.84
N HIS A 333 -11.09 0.80 -0.53
CA HIS A 333 -11.64 1.76 0.42
C HIS A 333 -10.98 1.68 1.80
N ASN A 334 -10.91 2.80 2.50
CA ASN A 334 -10.54 2.82 3.91
C ASN A 334 -11.55 2.02 4.76
N LEU A 335 -11.05 1.31 5.77
CA LEU A 335 -11.89 0.47 6.63
C LEU A 335 -12.75 1.33 7.57
N PRO A 336 -13.97 0.88 7.92
CA PRO A 336 -14.97 1.77 8.51
C PRO A 336 -14.59 2.24 9.92
N ALA A 337 -14.58 3.56 10.13
CA ALA A 337 -14.41 4.22 11.42
C ALA A 337 -15.29 3.64 12.55
N LYS A 338 -16.53 3.22 12.23
CA LYS A 338 -17.46 2.56 13.16
C LYS A 338 -16.92 1.24 13.76
N LYS A 339 -15.90 0.62 13.16
CA LYS A 339 -15.17 -0.54 13.69
C LYS A 339 -13.85 -0.19 14.40
N LYS A 340 -13.49 1.08 14.51
CA LYS A 340 -12.17 1.57 14.96
C LYS A 340 -11.02 1.14 14.04
N LEU A 341 -11.22 1.28 12.73
CA LEU A 341 -10.28 0.84 11.69
C LEU A 341 -9.99 1.90 10.61
N ALA A 342 -10.35 3.17 10.81
CA ALA A 342 -10.00 4.22 9.85
C ALA A 342 -8.47 4.31 9.70
N GLY A 343 -7.95 4.30 8.46
CA GLY A 343 -6.51 4.22 8.17
C GLY A 343 -5.81 2.90 8.53
N HIS A 344 -6.53 1.89 9.03
CA HIS A 344 -5.96 0.58 9.38
C HIS A 344 -6.10 -0.41 8.22
N GLU A 345 -5.18 -1.38 8.15
CA GLU A 345 -5.29 -2.55 7.26
C GLU A 345 -6.11 -3.69 7.92
N HIS A 346 -6.34 -4.80 7.21
CA HIS A 346 -7.31 -5.83 7.64
C HIS A 346 -6.89 -6.69 8.84
N PHE A 347 -5.61 -6.79 9.18
CA PHE A 347 -5.14 -7.37 10.46
C PHE A 347 -5.30 -6.39 11.64
N GLY A 348 -5.78 -5.17 11.39
CA GLY A 348 -6.16 -4.20 12.41
C GLY A 348 -5.00 -3.35 12.94
N PHE A 349 -3.95 -3.13 12.15
CA PHE A 349 -2.85 -2.19 12.43
C PHE A 349 -3.00 -0.91 11.62
N LEU A 350 -2.71 0.25 12.22
CA LEU A 350 -2.65 1.54 11.51
C LEU A 350 -1.50 1.54 10.49
N ASP A 351 -1.82 1.85 9.22
CA ASP A 351 -0.83 2.04 8.15
C ASP A 351 -0.75 3.53 7.73
N GLY A 352 0.02 3.85 6.69
CA GLY A 352 0.29 5.21 6.25
C GLY A 352 1.08 6.03 7.27
N ILE A 353 1.86 5.38 8.15
CA ILE A 353 2.67 6.06 9.17
C ILE A 353 4.03 6.46 8.60
N SER A 354 4.90 5.48 8.37
CA SER A 354 6.23 5.76 7.83
C SER A 354 6.20 5.85 6.29
N GLN A 355 6.69 6.98 5.78
CA GLN A 355 6.95 7.33 4.38
C GLN A 355 8.28 8.12 4.36
N PRO A 356 9.05 8.13 3.26
CA PRO A 356 10.15 9.07 3.11
C PRO A 356 9.62 10.50 2.97
N GLY A 357 10.36 11.49 3.48
CA GLY A 357 10.23 12.86 3.00
C GLY A 357 10.88 12.95 1.62
N VAL A 358 10.38 13.82 0.74
CA VAL A 358 10.95 13.99 -0.60
C VAL A 358 11.47 15.42 -0.76
N ARG A 359 12.74 15.53 -1.20
CA ARG A 359 13.42 16.79 -1.53
C ARG A 359 12.86 17.41 -2.82
N GLY A 360 13.13 18.69 -3.00
CA GLY A 360 12.74 19.46 -4.18
C GLY A 360 11.69 20.53 -3.87
N ARG A 361 11.69 21.55 -4.73
CA ARG A 361 10.90 22.78 -4.61
C ARG A 361 9.80 22.79 -5.67
N LEU A 362 8.64 23.34 -5.33
CA LEU A 362 7.46 23.34 -6.20
C LEU A 362 7.49 24.52 -7.20
N THR A 363 8.22 25.58 -6.86
CA THR A 363 8.40 26.80 -7.65
C THR A 363 9.88 27.21 -7.68
N SER A 364 10.20 28.35 -8.31
CA SER A 364 11.56 28.91 -8.32
C SER A 364 12.03 29.42 -6.96
N ASP A 365 11.10 29.65 -6.03
CA ASP A 365 11.36 30.09 -4.66
C ASP A 365 12.25 29.08 -3.91
N PRO A 366 13.24 29.51 -3.09
CA PRO A 366 14.06 28.59 -2.31
C PRO A 366 13.34 27.94 -1.11
N HIS A 367 12.27 28.54 -0.59
CA HIS A 367 11.55 28.10 0.62
C HIS A 367 10.35 27.19 0.29
N ASP A 368 9.75 27.28 -0.90
CA ASP A 368 8.56 26.51 -1.32
C ASP A 368 8.86 25.01 -1.58
N VAL A 369 9.18 24.26 -0.52
CA VAL A 369 9.52 22.84 -0.55
C VAL A 369 8.31 21.90 -0.60
N LEU A 370 8.49 20.75 -1.24
CA LEU A 370 7.51 19.65 -1.28
C LEU A 370 7.22 19.06 0.12
N THR A 371 8.23 19.02 1.00
CA THR A 371 8.14 18.45 2.35
C THR A 371 8.65 19.47 3.39
N PRO A 372 7.80 20.02 4.28
CA PRO A 372 8.27 20.91 5.36
C PRO A 372 9.22 20.20 6.35
N ARG A 373 10.20 20.93 6.87
CA ARG A 373 11.32 20.44 7.68
C ARG A 373 11.01 20.48 9.19
N GLN A 374 9.93 19.83 9.59
CA GLN A 374 9.33 19.96 10.92
C GLN A 374 10.16 19.40 12.10
N ASN A 375 11.28 18.70 11.90
CA ASN A 375 12.12 18.27 13.03
C ASN A 375 13.08 19.39 13.50
N PRO A 376 12.90 19.97 14.71
CA PRO A 376 13.74 21.06 15.20
C PRO A 376 15.21 20.70 15.42
N LYS A 377 15.54 19.41 15.58
CA LYS A 377 16.92 18.94 15.83
C LYS A 377 17.64 18.46 14.57
N ASN A 378 16.92 18.24 13.47
CA ASN A 378 17.50 17.80 12.20
C ASN A 378 16.63 18.25 11.02
N ARG A 379 17.01 19.35 10.35
CA ARG A 379 16.29 19.87 9.17
C ARG A 379 16.48 19.02 7.91
N GLU A 380 17.34 17.99 7.96
CA GLU A 380 17.45 16.95 6.93
C GLU A 380 16.38 15.84 7.05
N GLN A 381 15.39 16.05 7.92
CA GLN A 381 14.16 15.29 8.03
C GLN A 381 12.94 16.15 7.70
N GLY A 382 11.88 15.51 7.22
CA GLY A 382 10.55 16.11 7.16
C GLY A 382 9.95 16.18 8.56
N LYS A 383 9.08 15.20 8.89
CA LYS A 383 8.73 14.90 10.28
C LYS A 383 9.86 14.07 10.95
N PRO A 384 10.02 14.12 12.28
CA PRO A 384 11.02 13.33 13.00
C PRO A 384 11.07 11.84 12.62
N GLY A 385 12.28 11.31 12.40
CA GLY A 385 12.54 9.94 11.92
C GLY A 385 12.02 9.67 10.50
N SER A 386 11.83 10.71 9.70
CA SER A 386 11.35 10.67 8.31
C SER A 386 12.31 11.41 7.38
N GLU A 387 13.47 10.78 7.13
CA GLU A 387 14.57 11.32 6.31
C GLU A 387 14.11 11.87 4.96
N LEU A 388 14.77 12.95 4.53
CA LEU A 388 14.58 13.57 3.22
C LEU A 388 15.39 12.85 2.14
N ILE A 389 14.67 12.27 1.19
CA ILE A 389 15.22 11.49 0.10
C ILE A 389 15.20 12.31 -1.18
N TRP A 390 16.27 12.24 -1.96
CA TRP A 390 16.38 12.91 -3.25
C TRP A 390 15.34 12.37 -4.26
N PRO A 391 14.68 13.23 -5.05
CA PRO A 391 13.50 12.87 -5.84
C PRO A 391 13.76 11.80 -6.92
N GLY A 392 15.00 11.61 -7.35
CA GLY A 392 15.42 10.56 -8.30
C GLY A 392 15.17 9.12 -7.81
N GLU A 393 14.96 8.90 -6.52
CA GLU A 393 14.51 7.59 -5.99
C GLU A 393 13.03 7.28 -6.35
N PHE A 394 12.27 8.28 -6.79
CA PHE A 394 10.82 8.15 -7.03
C PHE A 394 10.31 8.73 -8.36
N VAL A 395 11.08 9.61 -9.02
CA VAL A 395 10.74 10.24 -10.31
C VAL A 395 12.00 10.34 -11.20
N PHE A 396 11.89 9.94 -12.46
CA PHE A 396 13.00 10.05 -13.42
C PHE A 396 13.25 11.49 -13.86
N GLY A 397 14.50 11.79 -14.22
CA GLY A 397 14.95 13.12 -14.63
C GLY A 397 15.58 13.95 -13.52
N TYR A 398 15.56 13.47 -12.28
CA TYR A 398 16.15 14.13 -11.11
C TYR A 398 17.25 13.27 -10.45
N GLU A 399 18.10 13.92 -9.66
CA GLU A 399 19.16 13.32 -8.84
C GLU A 399 18.57 12.31 -7.83
N GLY A 400 19.14 11.10 -7.77
CA GLY A 400 18.87 10.11 -6.72
C GLY A 400 19.72 10.36 -5.46
N GLY A 401 19.75 9.40 -4.54
CA GLY A 401 20.66 9.43 -3.38
C GLY A 401 22.08 8.97 -3.73
N LEU A 402 23.08 9.40 -2.96
CA LEU A 402 24.40 8.78 -2.96
C LEU A 402 24.44 7.61 -1.94
N PRO A 403 24.51 6.34 -2.38
CA PRO A 403 24.83 5.23 -1.47
C PRO A 403 26.30 5.35 -1.04
N ASN A 404 26.51 5.70 0.23
CA ASN A 404 27.84 5.98 0.77
C ASN A 404 28.65 4.70 0.99
N THR A 405 29.84 4.65 0.40
CA THR A 405 30.79 3.54 0.57
C THR A 405 31.75 3.73 1.75
N ASP A 406 31.90 4.95 2.27
CA ASP A 406 33.08 5.37 3.04
C ASP A 406 32.79 5.73 4.51
N GLY A 407 31.52 5.67 4.95
CA GLY A 407 31.12 5.66 6.36
C GLY A 407 30.73 7.00 7.00
N VAL A 408 30.86 8.13 6.30
CA VAL A 408 30.33 9.44 6.73
C VAL A 408 28.93 9.65 6.15
N LYS A 409 27.91 10.09 6.91
CA LYS A 409 26.54 10.26 6.36
C LYS A 409 26.53 11.27 5.19
N THR A 410 26.09 10.85 4.00
CA THR A 410 26.05 11.70 2.77
C THR A 410 24.71 11.66 2.00
N PHE A 411 23.60 11.30 2.65
CA PHE A 411 22.26 11.39 2.02
C PHE A 411 21.78 12.84 1.78
N GLU A 412 22.55 13.80 2.31
CA GLU A 412 22.42 15.25 2.06
C GLU A 412 22.90 15.64 0.66
N ASP A 413 23.83 14.89 0.06
CA ASP A 413 24.42 15.20 -1.25
C ASP A 413 23.68 14.48 -2.40
N PRO A 414 23.48 15.15 -3.55
CA PRO A 414 22.79 14.58 -4.70
C PRO A 414 23.61 13.50 -5.41
N GLY A 415 22.93 12.40 -5.75
CA GLY A 415 23.46 11.31 -6.57
C GLY A 415 23.28 11.51 -8.08
N PRO A 416 23.60 10.48 -8.88
CA PRO A 416 23.34 10.49 -10.32
C PRO A 416 21.86 10.73 -10.64
N VAL A 417 21.59 11.40 -11.77
CA VAL A 417 20.22 11.58 -12.27
C VAL A 417 19.62 10.23 -12.66
N ALA A 418 18.48 9.88 -12.07
CA ALA A 418 17.76 8.65 -12.34
C ALA A 418 17.16 8.66 -13.76
N LYS A 419 17.40 7.59 -14.53
CA LYS A 419 16.95 7.46 -15.92
C LYS A 419 16.37 6.07 -16.20
N ALA A 420 15.15 6.05 -16.73
CA ALA A 420 14.45 4.81 -17.10
C ALA A 420 15.02 4.15 -18.38
N GLY A 421 15.81 4.90 -19.17
CA GLY A 421 16.31 4.50 -20.49
C GLY A 421 15.91 5.52 -21.56
N PRO A 422 14.64 5.54 -22.02
CA PRO A 422 14.18 6.51 -23.02
C PRO A 422 14.09 7.94 -22.46
N ASP A 423 14.56 8.95 -23.20
CA ASP A 423 14.53 10.36 -22.79
C ASP A 423 13.12 10.88 -22.43
N TRP A 424 12.08 10.34 -23.08
CA TRP A 424 10.69 10.74 -22.84
C TRP A 424 10.12 10.26 -21.50
N ALA A 425 10.86 9.42 -20.76
CA ALA A 425 10.42 8.87 -19.48
C ALA A 425 10.67 9.78 -18.26
N ASP A 426 11.36 10.91 -18.45
CA ASP A 426 11.53 11.95 -17.42
C ASP A 426 10.17 12.50 -16.94
N ASP A 427 10.13 12.96 -15.69
CA ASP A 427 8.91 13.32 -14.92
C ASP A 427 7.92 12.15 -14.71
N GLY A 428 8.26 10.95 -15.16
CA GLY A 428 7.53 9.70 -14.89
C GLY A 428 8.14 8.88 -13.75
N ALA A 429 7.48 7.77 -13.42
CA ALA A 429 7.92 6.83 -12.38
C ALA A 429 7.48 5.40 -12.71
N TYR A 430 8.14 4.37 -12.17
CA TYR A 430 7.51 3.05 -12.14
C TYR A 430 6.38 3.03 -11.10
N LEU A 431 5.35 2.25 -11.42
CA LEU A 431 4.17 2.03 -10.58
C LEU A 431 3.97 0.54 -10.38
N LEU A 432 4.17 0.10 -9.14
CA LEU A 432 3.95 -1.25 -8.68
C LEU A 432 2.52 -1.39 -8.12
N ILE A 433 1.78 -2.41 -8.58
CA ILE A 433 0.50 -2.81 -7.95
C ILE A 433 0.51 -4.31 -7.61
N ARG A 434 0.27 -4.67 -6.34
CA ARG A 434 0.08 -6.06 -5.85
C ARG A 434 -1.29 -6.21 -5.15
N ARG A 435 -2.12 -7.17 -5.58
CA ARG A 435 -3.37 -7.56 -4.92
C ARG A 435 -3.12 -8.63 -3.85
N LEU A 436 -2.80 -8.18 -2.64
CA LEU A 436 -2.45 -9.03 -1.51
C LEU A 436 -3.70 -9.40 -0.71
N ARG A 437 -4.22 -10.62 -0.88
CA ARG A 437 -5.36 -11.12 -0.11
C ARG A 437 -4.93 -11.40 1.33
N GLN A 438 -5.73 -10.99 2.30
CA GLN A 438 -5.48 -11.20 3.72
C GLN A 438 -6.47 -12.21 4.31
N ASN A 439 -5.98 -13.15 5.10
CA ASN A 439 -6.79 -14.10 5.88
C ASN A 439 -6.70 -13.73 7.37
N VAL A 440 -7.68 -12.95 7.82
CA VAL A 440 -7.68 -12.26 9.11
C VAL A 440 -8.05 -13.22 10.24
N GLY A 441 -9.02 -14.10 10.00
CA GLY A 441 -9.32 -15.22 10.91
C GLY A 441 -8.10 -16.07 11.23
N LEU A 442 -7.32 -16.42 10.20
CA LEU A 442 -6.10 -17.21 10.34
C LEU A 442 -4.97 -16.46 11.05
N PHE A 443 -4.70 -15.21 10.67
CA PHE A 443 -3.63 -14.42 11.32
C PHE A 443 -3.88 -14.26 12.82
N HIS A 444 -5.11 -13.89 13.21
CA HIS A 444 -5.49 -13.80 14.62
C HIS A 444 -5.47 -15.15 15.34
N LYS A 445 -5.84 -16.25 14.67
CA LYS A 445 -5.69 -17.62 15.21
C LYS A 445 -4.23 -17.91 15.54
N PHE A 446 -3.31 -17.57 14.64
CA PHE A 446 -1.87 -17.77 14.84
C PHE A 446 -1.32 -16.90 15.99
N LEU A 447 -1.61 -15.60 16.04
CA LEU A 447 -1.17 -14.73 17.14
C LEU A 447 -1.63 -15.26 18.51
N LYS A 448 -2.88 -15.70 18.61
CA LYS A 448 -3.45 -16.28 19.82
C LYS A 448 -2.80 -17.61 20.20
N GLN A 449 -2.56 -18.49 19.22
CA GLN A 449 -1.88 -19.77 19.43
C GLN A 449 -0.44 -19.58 19.90
N VAL A 450 0.31 -18.63 19.31
CA VAL A 450 1.67 -18.28 19.74
C VAL A 450 1.67 -17.76 21.18
N ALA A 451 0.77 -16.83 21.52
CA ALA A 451 0.63 -16.32 22.89
C ALA A 451 0.33 -17.44 23.91
N GLN A 452 -0.51 -18.40 23.54
CA GLN A 452 -0.83 -19.57 24.37
C GLN A 452 0.33 -20.56 24.50
N THR A 453 1.00 -20.93 23.40
CA THR A 453 2.12 -21.89 23.40
C THR A 453 3.29 -21.40 24.25
N PHE A 454 3.65 -20.13 24.12
CA PHE A 454 4.79 -19.53 24.84
C PHE A 454 4.41 -18.85 26.16
N GLN A 455 3.15 -19.01 26.59
CA GLN A 455 2.62 -18.49 27.87
C GLN A 455 2.88 -16.99 28.06
N VAL A 456 2.76 -16.22 26.97
CA VAL A 456 3.04 -14.79 26.91
C VAL A 456 2.10 -14.05 27.86
N PRO A 457 2.60 -13.28 28.86
CA PRO A 457 1.74 -12.50 29.73
C PRO A 457 1.00 -11.40 28.98
N THR A 458 -0.16 -10.99 29.49
CA THR A 458 -0.85 -9.79 28.98
C THR A 458 -0.01 -8.54 29.22
N PRO A 459 -0.03 -7.55 28.31
CA PRO A 459 0.49 -6.22 28.54
C PRO A 459 0.04 -5.62 29.89
N PRO A 460 0.84 -4.76 30.52
CA PRO A 460 0.39 -3.93 31.64
C PRO A 460 -0.80 -3.06 31.20
N PRO A 461 -1.81 -2.83 32.08
CA PRO A 461 -2.95 -1.99 31.77
C PRO A 461 -2.56 -0.58 31.30
N GLN A 462 -3.45 0.01 30.49
CA GLN A 462 -3.38 1.41 30.12
C GLN A 462 -3.51 2.31 31.35
N THR A 463 -2.69 3.37 31.39
CA THR A 463 -2.67 4.36 32.48
C THR A 463 -3.42 5.64 32.16
N VAL A 464 -3.78 5.85 30.89
CA VAL A 464 -4.54 7.00 30.39
C VAL A 464 -5.68 6.53 29.49
N THR A 465 -6.73 7.34 29.36
CA THR A 465 -7.85 7.05 28.46
C THR A 465 -7.39 7.17 27.00
N PRO A 466 -7.56 6.13 26.15
CA PRO A 466 -7.23 6.21 24.72
C PRO A 466 -8.01 7.32 23.99
N PRO A 467 -7.51 7.82 22.85
CA PRO A 467 -8.30 8.70 21.98
C PRO A 467 -9.58 8.00 21.46
N PRO A 468 -10.65 8.75 21.14
CA PRO A 468 -11.79 8.23 20.39
C PRO A 468 -11.34 7.61 19.05
N GLY A 469 -12.10 6.65 18.53
CA GLY A 469 -11.79 5.99 17.25
C GLY A 469 -10.60 5.02 17.26
N VAL A 470 -9.60 5.19 18.13
CA VAL A 470 -8.37 4.38 18.14
C VAL A 470 -8.58 3.01 18.79
N PRO A 471 -8.09 1.90 18.20
CA PRO A 471 -8.04 0.59 18.84
C PRO A 471 -6.79 0.44 19.73
N VAL A 472 -6.92 -0.34 20.81
CA VAL A 472 -5.81 -0.61 21.74
C VAL A 472 -5.34 -2.06 21.58
N GLY A 473 -4.04 -2.29 21.66
CA GLY A 473 -3.44 -3.60 21.96
C GLY A 473 -3.34 -3.82 23.47
N ASP A 474 -4.16 -4.71 24.01
CA ASP A 474 -4.27 -4.97 25.45
C ASP A 474 -4.07 -6.45 25.84
N SER A 475 -3.94 -7.34 24.85
CA SER A 475 -3.81 -8.79 25.07
C SER A 475 -2.42 -9.33 24.79
N ALA A 476 -2.15 -10.54 25.28
CA ALA A 476 -0.94 -11.29 24.93
C ALA A 476 -0.83 -11.54 23.42
N ALA A 477 -1.95 -11.72 22.72
CA ALA A 477 -1.98 -11.87 21.26
C ALA A 477 -1.66 -10.54 20.53
N ASP A 478 -2.04 -9.39 21.11
CA ASP A 478 -1.64 -8.07 20.61
C ASP A 478 -0.15 -7.79 20.83
N LEU A 479 0.43 -8.27 21.94
CA LEU A 479 1.87 -8.18 22.18
C LEU A 479 2.66 -9.05 21.19
N VAL A 480 2.18 -10.26 20.88
CA VAL A 480 2.77 -11.06 19.78
C VAL A 480 2.64 -10.30 18.45
N GLY A 481 1.46 -9.76 18.15
CA GLY A 481 1.21 -8.99 16.92
C GLY A 481 2.08 -7.72 16.80
N SER A 482 2.29 -6.99 17.90
CA SER A 482 3.12 -5.78 17.90
C SER A 482 4.60 -6.09 17.68
N ARG A 483 5.10 -7.23 18.19
CA ARG A 483 6.44 -7.74 17.87
C ARG A 483 6.55 -8.35 16.47
N PHE A 484 5.46 -8.78 15.83
CA PHE A 484 5.44 -9.19 14.41
C PHE A 484 5.52 -7.97 13.47
N VAL A 485 4.77 -6.91 13.75
CA VAL A 485 4.68 -5.72 12.87
C VAL A 485 5.79 -4.72 13.16
N GLY A 486 6.21 -4.58 14.43
CA GLY A 486 7.07 -3.50 14.94
C GLY A 486 6.30 -2.27 15.42
N ARG A 487 4.96 -2.32 15.37
CA ARG A 487 4.02 -1.31 15.87
C ARG A 487 2.84 -2.01 16.54
N TRP A 488 2.27 -1.41 17.59
CA TRP A 488 0.99 -1.84 18.14
C TRP A 488 -0.15 -1.60 17.15
N ARG A 489 -1.31 -2.24 17.36
CA ARG A 489 -2.49 -2.08 16.49
C ARG A 489 -2.92 -0.62 16.35
N SER A 490 -2.79 0.18 17.41
CA SER A 490 -2.99 1.64 17.39
C SER A 490 -2.16 2.39 16.35
N GLY A 491 -0.97 1.88 16.02
CA GLY A 491 0.10 2.56 15.27
C GLY A 491 1.36 2.85 16.09
N ALA A 492 1.31 2.83 17.43
CA ALA A 492 2.44 3.21 18.28
C ALA A 492 3.67 2.28 18.06
N PRO A 493 4.89 2.82 17.84
CA PRO A 493 6.07 2.01 17.61
C PRO A 493 6.53 1.30 18.88
N ILE A 494 6.90 0.02 18.78
CA ILE A 494 7.38 -0.76 19.94
C ILE A 494 8.71 -0.21 20.50
N ARG A 495 9.48 0.50 19.66
CA ARG A 495 10.70 1.22 20.05
C ARG A 495 10.48 2.26 21.15
N ARG A 496 9.40 3.03 21.08
CA ARG A 496 9.08 4.12 22.03
C ARG A 496 8.10 3.73 23.14
N THR A 497 7.46 2.57 23.02
CA THR A 497 6.50 2.06 24.02
C THR A 497 7.12 1.08 25.02
N ARG A 498 8.46 1.01 25.04
CA ARG A 498 9.23 0.14 25.94
C ARG A 498 8.87 0.40 27.40
N ASN A 499 8.67 -0.65 28.19
CA ASN A 499 8.48 -0.50 29.63
C ASN A 499 9.78 0.00 30.32
N PRO A 500 9.74 1.07 31.14
CA PRO A 500 10.89 1.49 31.94
C PRO A 500 11.32 0.43 32.97
N ASP A 501 10.39 -0.42 33.41
CA ASP A 501 10.68 -1.58 34.24
C ASP A 501 10.98 -2.81 33.35
N PRO A 502 12.24 -3.29 33.29
CA PRO A 502 12.63 -4.42 32.43
C PRO A 502 12.06 -5.76 32.90
N THR A 503 11.43 -5.83 34.08
CA THR A 503 10.72 -7.02 34.58
C THR A 503 9.25 -7.08 34.12
N LYS A 504 8.83 -6.16 33.25
CA LYS A 504 7.46 -6.09 32.71
C LYS A 504 7.49 -5.99 31.18
N ASN A 505 6.48 -6.58 30.55
CA ASN A 505 6.24 -6.38 29.12
C ASN A 505 5.85 -4.93 28.80
N ASP A 506 6.02 -4.56 27.55
CA ASP A 506 5.62 -3.26 27.00
C ASP A 506 4.09 -3.11 26.96
N ARG A 507 3.60 -1.88 26.80
CA ARG A 507 2.17 -1.59 26.63
C ARG A 507 1.96 -0.63 25.45
N ASP A 508 0.83 -0.75 24.77
CA ASP A 508 0.44 0.20 23.71
C ASP A 508 0.38 1.65 24.23
N ASN A 509 0.65 2.65 23.39
CA ASN A 509 0.41 4.06 23.69
C ASN A 509 -0.48 4.70 22.60
N PRO A 510 -1.81 4.63 22.75
CA PRO A 510 -2.75 5.17 21.77
C PRO A 510 -2.68 6.69 21.57
N SER A 511 -2.18 7.48 22.54
CA SER A 511 -1.92 8.93 22.32
C SER A 511 -0.76 9.12 21.34
N MET A 512 0.37 8.46 21.58
CA MET A 512 1.56 8.53 20.71
C MET A 512 1.25 8.03 19.30
N ALA A 513 0.38 7.04 19.14
CA ALA A 513 0.04 6.45 17.85
C ALA A 513 -0.55 7.47 16.85
N ILE A 514 -1.40 8.37 17.36
CA ILE A 514 -2.04 9.44 16.57
C ILE A 514 -1.17 10.71 16.50
N ASP A 515 0.01 10.74 17.08
CA ASP A 515 0.89 11.90 17.01
C ASP A 515 1.94 11.68 15.90
N ASP A 516 1.80 12.37 14.77
CA ASP A 516 2.73 12.27 13.64
C ASP A 516 4.12 12.88 13.90
N SER A 517 4.33 13.65 14.97
CA SER A 517 5.68 14.05 15.43
C SER A 517 6.34 12.89 16.17
N ALA A 518 5.58 12.19 17.01
CA ALA A 518 6.11 11.17 17.90
C ALA A 518 6.12 9.74 17.31
N ASN A 519 5.17 9.39 16.45
CA ASN A 519 4.92 8.01 16.00
C ASN A 519 5.99 7.45 15.04
N ASN A 520 6.88 8.28 14.49
CA ASN A 520 7.96 7.85 13.59
C ASN A 520 9.38 8.21 14.08
N ASN A 521 9.50 9.00 15.16
CA ASN A 521 10.75 9.43 15.79
C ASN A 521 11.45 8.29 16.57
N PHE A 522 12.09 7.36 15.88
CA PHE A 522 12.90 6.31 16.51
C PHE A 522 13.90 5.71 15.54
N GLU A 523 15.08 5.39 16.04
CA GLU A 523 16.08 4.58 15.36
C GLU A 523 16.26 3.22 16.07
N TYR A 524 17.20 2.40 15.58
CA TYR A 524 17.40 1.04 16.06
C TYR A 524 18.79 0.78 16.68
N GLN A 525 19.86 1.43 16.23
CA GLN A 525 21.21 1.35 16.83
C GLN A 525 21.45 2.52 17.79
N GLU A 526 20.99 3.72 17.45
CA GLU A 526 21.17 4.93 18.26
C GLU A 526 19.96 5.23 19.18
N ASP A 527 20.19 6.00 20.25
CA ASP A 527 19.12 6.59 21.08
C ASP A 527 18.48 7.76 20.29
N SER A 528 17.15 7.84 20.23
CA SER A 528 16.42 9.00 19.69
C SER A 528 15.86 9.85 20.83
N PRO A 529 16.56 10.91 21.26
CA PRO A 529 16.22 11.67 22.47
C PRO A 529 14.98 12.54 22.26
N ALA A 530 14.11 12.55 23.28
CA ALA A 530 12.81 13.22 23.23
C ALA A 530 12.92 14.68 22.73
N LEU A 531 12.02 15.05 21.83
CA LEU A 531 11.89 16.42 21.31
C LEU A 531 11.24 17.30 22.38
N LEU A 532 12.07 17.97 23.18
CA LEU A 532 11.61 19.09 23.99
C LEU A 532 11.13 20.20 23.04
N PRO A 533 10.08 20.97 23.39
CA PRO A 533 9.83 22.26 22.75
C PRO A 533 11.06 23.13 22.98
N SER A 534 11.91 23.22 21.95
CA SER A 534 13.30 23.66 22.08
C SER A 534 13.46 25.17 21.93
N ASP A 535 12.51 25.81 21.23
CA ASP A 535 12.49 27.23 20.92
C ASP A 535 11.02 27.66 20.66
N PRO A 536 10.52 28.77 21.21
CA PRO A 536 9.17 29.27 20.93
C PRO A 536 8.99 29.89 19.52
N HIS A 537 10.04 30.01 18.70
CA HIS A 537 9.99 30.70 17.41
C HIS A 537 9.47 29.88 16.21
N GLY A 538 9.31 28.55 16.33
CA GLY A 538 8.79 27.69 15.25
C GLY A 538 7.38 27.12 15.53
N PRO A 539 6.28 27.76 15.07
CA PRO A 539 4.91 27.31 15.37
C PRO A 539 4.51 25.96 14.73
N PHE A 540 5.32 25.44 13.80
CA PHE A 540 5.10 24.17 13.10
C PHE A 540 6.17 23.10 13.39
N ASP A 541 7.04 23.34 14.37
CA ASP A 541 8.07 22.40 14.79
C ASP A 541 7.49 21.24 15.64
N SER A 542 7.99 20.04 15.38
CA SER A 542 7.61 18.82 16.09
C SER A 542 8.15 18.78 17.53
N THR A 543 7.24 18.52 18.46
CA THR A 543 7.50 18.25 19.89
C THR A 543 7.14 16.80 20.24
N ASP A 544 7.65 16.30 21.36
CA ASP A 544 7.23 15.04 21.98
C ASP A 544 6.28 15.24 23.18
N GLU A 545 5.78 16.46 23.40
CA GLU A 545 4.70 16.71 24.38
C GLU A 545 3.39 16.04 23.95
N ASP A 546 2.76 15.24 24.82
CA ASP A 546 1.46 14.62 24.51
C ASP A 546 0.37 15.71 24.48
N PRO A 547 -0.24 16.02 23.32
CA PRO A 547 -1.22 17.10 23.20
C PRO A 547 -2.50 16.83 24.00
N ARG A 548 -2.71 15.60 24.49
CA ARG A 548 -3.82 15.21 25.37
C ARG A 548 -3.46 15.33 26.86
N HIS A 549 -2.18 15.46 27.20
CA HIS A 549 -1.66 15.56 28.55
C HIS A 549 -0.52 16.59 28.65
N PRO A 550 -0.81 17.91 28.50
CA PRO A 550 0.21 18.96 28.50
C PRO A 550 1.14 18.93 29.72
N GLY A 551 2.40 19.28 29.51
CA GLY A 551 3.48 19.12 30.47
C GLY A 551 4.00 17.69 30.65
N THR A 552 3.53 16.73 29.84
CA THR A 552 4.07 15.35 29.83
C THR A 552 4.64 15.00 28.45
N LEU A 553 5.77 14.30 28.44
CA LEU A 553 6.49 13.92 27.22
C LEU A 553 6.28 12.43 26.89
N PHE A 554 6.16 12.12 25.60
CA PHE A 554 6.29 10.77 25.08
C PHE A 554 7.69 10.20 25.36
N PRO A 555 7.82 8.92 25.75
CA PRO A 555 9.12 8.33 26.04
C PRO A 555 10.07 8.40 24.82
N PRO A 556 11.38 8.67 25.02
CA PRO A 556 12.36 8.60 23.93
C PRO A 556 12.46 7.18 23.38
N ALA A 557 12.95 7.05 22.14
CA ALA A 557 13.50 5.76 21.72
C ALA A 557 14.90 5.63 22.33
N LEU A 558 15.21 4.45 22.87
CA LEU A 558 16.60 4.09 23.17
C LEU A 558 17.20 3.37 21.96
N ALA A 559 18.43 2.85 22.09
CA ALA A 559 19.01 1.85 21.21
C ALA A 559 18.35 0.46 21.35
N ASP A 560 18.49 -0.38 20.34
CA ASP A 560 18.20 -1.83 20.35
C ASP A 560 19.00 -2.56 19.25
N THR A 561 20.31 -2.33 19.31
CA THR A 561 21.38 -3.07 18.62
C THR A 561 21.11 -4.59 18.60
N PRO A 562 20.67 -5.24 19.71
CA PRO A 562 20.47 -6.70 19.76
C PRO A 562 19.08 -7.18 19.32
N GLY A 563 18.19 -6.29 18.85
CA GLY A 563 16.85 -6.67 18.34
C GLY A 563 15.91 -7.30 19.36
N ARG A 564 16.06 -7.01 20.67
CA ARG A 564 15.30 -7.65 21.76
C ARG A 564 13.94 -7.00 22.00
N ASN A 565 13.79 -5.71 21.75
CA ASN A 565 12.49 -5.05 21.81
C ASN A 565 11.82 -5.07 20.44
N CYS A 566 12.47 -4.55 19.39
CA CYS A 566 12.00 -4.71 18.01
C CYS A 566 12.78 -5.83 17.32
N PRO A 567 12.19 -7.02 17.10
CA PRO A 567 12.89 -8.10 16.38
C PRO A 567 13.43 -7.66 15.02
N PHE A 568 14.58 -8.20 14.60
CA PHE A 568 15.05 -8.06 13.21
C PHE A 568 14.08 -8.67 12.19
N THR A 569 13.12 -9.49 12.66
CA THR A 569 12.00 -10.01 11.87
C THR A 569 10.79 -9.09 11.80
N ALA A 570 10.69 -8.05 12.64
CA ALA A 570 9.51 -7.20 12.69
C ALA A 570 9.31 -6.48 11.35
N HIS A 571 8.07 -6.49 10.83
CA HIS A 571 7.77 -6.04 9.47
C HIS A 571 8.37 -4.68 9.11
N ILE A 572 8.20 -3.65 9.96
CA ILE A 572 8.78 -2.33 9.66
C ILE A 572 10.31 -2.30 9.68
N ARG A 573 10.98 -3.15 10.47
CA ARG A 573 12.45 -3.29 10.52
C ARG A 573 12.99 -4.13 9.35
N LYS A 574 12.15 -4.99 8.78
CA LYS A 574 12.41 -5.76 7.56
C LYS A 574 12.28 -4.94 6.28
N VAL A 575 11.27 -4.06 6.18
CA VAL A 575 11.04 -3.25 4.97
C VAL A 575 11.76 -1.90 4.97
N TYR A 576 12.10 -1.36 6.15
CA TYR A 576 12.96 -0.20 6.30
C TYR A 576 13.86 -0.38 7.54
N PRO A 577 15.08 -0.93 7.36
CA PRO A 577 16.01 -1.19 8.45
C PRO A 577 16.58 0.05 9.14
N ARG A 578 16.37 1.26 8.59
CA ARG A 578 16.94 2.52 9.09
C ARG A 578 18.45 2.40 9.33
N ASP A 579 18.93 2.79 10.51
CA ASP A 579 20.32 2.67 10.96
C ASP A 579 20.85 1.24 11.22
N ASP A 580 20.09 0.14 11.00
CA ASP A 580 20.57 -1.23 11.25
C ASP A 580 21.85 -1.56 10.44
N GLU A 581 22.99 -1.65 11.13
CA GLU A 581 24.26 -1.99 10.48
C GLU A 581 24.48 -3.51 10.28
N SER A 582 25.04 -3.91 9.13
CA SER A 582 25.65 -5.24 8.97
C SER A 582 26.64 -5.33 7.81
N THR A 583 27.76 -6.01 8.04
CA THR A 583 28.72 -6.41 6.99
C THR A 583 28.30 -7.69 6.25
N SER A 584 27.12 -8.26 6.56
CA SER A 584 26.64 -9.52 5.98
C SER A 584 26.11 -9.34 4.54
N VAL A 585 26.69 -10.07 3.59
CA VAL A 585 26.31 -9.98 2.16
C VAL A 585 25.55 -11.23 1.72
N PRO A 586 24.29 -11.13 1.23
CA PRO A 586 23.59 -12.24 0.61
C PRO A 586 24.33 -12.70 -0.66
N PRO A 587 24.57 -14.02 -0.87
CA PRO A 587 25.56 -14.53 -1.83
C PRO A 587 25.21 -14.38 -3.34
N ASN A 588 24.27 -13.51 -3.69
CA ASN A 588 23.91 -13.15 -5.08
C ASN A 588 23.61 -11.64 -5.23
N ILE A 589 24.13 -10.80 -4.32
CA ILE A 589 24.00 -9.35 -4.32
C ILE A 589 25.42 -8.77 -4.21
N PRO A 590 25.74 -7.60 -4.80
CA PRO A 590 26.98 -6.89 -4.52
C PRO A 590 27.21 -6.70 -3.01
N PRO A 591 28.45 -6.50 -2.53
CA PRO A 591 28.73 -6.29 -1.10
C PRO A 591 28.28 -4.91 -0.61
N THR A 592 26.97 -4.68 -0.58
CA THR A 592 26.31 -3.57 0.10
C THR A 592 26.46 -3.79 1.61
N LEU A 593 27.27 -2.95 2.26
CA LEU A 593 27.22 -2.78 3.70
C LEU A 593 25.79 -2.35 4.05
N LEU A 594 25.06 -3.12 4.85
CA LEU A 594 23.79 -2.65 5.38
C LEU A 594 24.12 -1.50 6.35
N ASN A 595 23.65 -0.30 6.02
CA ASN A 595 23.80 0.93 6.79
C ASN A 595 22.69 1.92 6.37
N GLU A 596 22.49 2.97 7.15
CA GLU A 596 21.43 3.96 6.91
C GLU A 596 21.37 4.46 5.46
N THR A 597 22.50 4.88 4.87
CA THR A 597 22.54 5.43 3.50
C THR A 597 22.11 4.40 2.44
N THR A 598 22.49 3.14 2.58
CA THR A 598 22.00 2.07 1.68
C THR A 598 20.52 1.79 1.90
N THR A 599 20.01 1.86 3.13
CA THR A 599 18.56 1.66 3.36
C THR A 599 17.70 2.78 2.78
N GLN A 600 18.30 3.96 2.52
CA GLN A 600 17.63 5.05 1.81
C GLN A 600 17.48 4.80 0.31
N THR A 601 18.44 4.14 -0.36
CA THR A 601 18.33 3.77 -1.80
C THR A 601 17.39 2.59 -2.08
N HIS A 602 16.59 2.19 -1.09
CA HIS A 602 15.62 1.10 -1.15
C HIS A 602 14.21 1.53 -0.68
N ARG A 603 13.99 2.84 -0.47
CA ARG A 603 12.68 3.39 -0.05
C ARG A 603 11.67 3.35 -1.20
N MET A 604 10.38 3.39 -0.86
CA MET A 604 9.25 3.38 -1.80
C MET A 604 8.19 4.39 -1.35
N LEU A 605 7.56 5.12 -2.29
CA LEU A 605 6.39 5.96 -1.99
C LEU A 605 5.11 5.12 -2.02
N ARG A 606 4.67 4.63 -0.86
CA ARG A 606 3.50 3.75 -0.76
C ARG A 606 2.20 4.56 -0.89
N ARG A 607 1.25 4.05 -1.68
CA ARG A 607 -0.10 4.61 -1.92
C ARG A 607 -1.22 3.54 -1.81
N GLY A 608 -0.93 2.45 -1.11
CA GLY A 608 -1.83 1.30 -1.01
C GLY A 608 -3.14 1.60 -0.26
N ILE A 609 -4.17 0.80 -0.52
CA ILE A 609 -5.51 0.94 0.08
C ILE A 609 -6.15 -0.44 0.32
N PRO A 610 -6.90 -0.65 1.42
CA PRO A 610 -7.61 -1.91 1.64
C PRO A 610 -8.71 -2.18 0.60
N TYR A 611 -9.08 -3.45 0.41
CA TYR A 611 -10.23 -3.88 -0.39
C TYR A 611 -11.04 -4.97 0.33
N GLY A 612 -12.31 -5.10 -0.03
CA GLY A 612 -13.24 -6.04 0.61
C GLY A 612 -13.65 -5.65 2.04
N PRO A 613 -14.63 -6.34 2.64
CA PRO A 613 -15.21 -5.93 3.91
C PRO A 613 -14.33 -6.29 5.12
N ALA A 614 -14.18 -5.33 6.05
CA ALA A 614 -13.48 -5.54 7.33
C ALA A 614 -14.11 -6.69 8.15
N SER A 615 -13.27 -7.58 8.68
CA SER A 615 -13.70 -8.74 9.50
C SER A 615 -14.24 -8.34 10.88
N ASP A 616 -14.83 -9.31 11.59
CA ASP A 616 -15.21 -9.24 13.02
C ASP A 616 -14.23 -10.03 13.93
N SER A 617 -13.15 -10.53 13.34
CA SER A 617 -12.05 -11.25 13.99
C SER A 617 -11.12 -10.27 14.73
N THR A 618 -10.67 -10.63 15.93
CA THR A 618 -9.62 -9.90 16.67
C THR A 618 -8.58 -10.87 17.25
N PRO A 619 -7.38 -10.43 17.65
CA PRO A 619 -6.38 -11.31 18.29
C PRO A 619 -6.92 -12.02 19.54
N ASN A 620 -7.77 -11.34 20.33
CA ASN A 620 -8.49 -11.94 21.46
C ASN A 620 -9.57 -12.94 21.03
N ASN A 621 -10.30 -12.67 19.95
CA ASN A 621 -11.44 -13.47 19.47
C ASN A 621 -11.31 -13.77 17.96
N PRO A 622 -10.43 -14.71 17.56
CA PRO A 622 -10.22 -15.05 16.16
C PRO A 622 -11.46 -15.70 15.55
N LYS A 623 -11.92 -15.18 14.41
CA LYS A 623 -13.08 -15.68 13.67
C LYS A 623 -12.73 -15.81 12.19
N PRO A 624 -12.75 -17.01 11.60
CA PRO A 624 -12.72 -17.14 10.15
C PRO A 624 -14.09 -16.78 9.56
N ASP A 625 -14.11 -16.00 8.48
CA ASP A 625 -15.34 -15.67 7.75
C ASP A 625 -15.31 -16.06 6.25
N SER A 626 -16.29 -15.61 5.47
CA SER A 626 -16.41 -15.92 4.04
C SER A 626 -15.34 -15.28 3.17
N HIS A 627 -14.81 -14.11 3.54
CA HIS A 627 -13.86 -13.31 2.75
C HIS A 627 -12.40 -13.67 3.05
N ASP A 628 -12.15 -14.42 4.13
CA ASP A 628 -10.87 -15.08 4.43
C ASP A 628 -10.56 -16.27 3.49
N ARG A 629 -11.53 -16.70 2.68
CA ARG A 629 -11.40 -17.83 1.75
C ARG A 629 -10.87 -17.38 0.39
N ARG A 630 -10.36 -18.36 -0.37
CA ARG A 630 -9.94 -18.18 -1.77
C ARG A 630 -11.12 -17.70 -2.64
N PRO A 631 -11.02 -16.56 -3.34
CA PRO A 631 -11.99 -16.12 -4.35
C PRO A 631 -12.20 -17.16 -5.45
N SER A 632 -13.39 -17.17 -6.07
CA SER A 632 -13.57 -17.95 -7.30
C SER A 632 -12.77 -17.32 -8.44
N ARG A 633 -12.16 -18.14 -9.31
CA ARG A 633 -11.61 -17.67 -10.60
C ARG A 633 -12.69 -17.04 -11.51
N THR A 634 -13.96 -17.35 -11.28
CA THR A 634 -15.13 -16.77 -11.97
C THR A 634 -15.84 -15.70 -11.13
N GLY A 635 -15.37 -15.44 -9.91
CA GLY A 635 -15.84 -14.35 -9.07
C GLY A 635 -15.27 -13.02 -9.54
N GLY A 636 -15.91 -11.91 -9.15
CA GLY A 636 -15.38 -10.58 -9.42
C GLY A 636 -14.14 -10.28 -8.55
N LEU A 637 -13.43 -9.20 -8.87
CA LEU A 637 -12.38 -8.66 -7.98
C LEU A 637 -12.91 -8.13 -6.64
N GLU A 638 -14.23 -8.12 -6.49
CA GLU A 638 -15.01 -7.87 -5.27
C GLU A 638 -14.91 -9.04 -4.25
N ASP A 639 -14.53 -10.25 -4.68
CA ASP A 639 -14.39 -11.41 -3.80
C ASP A 639 -13.13 -11.32 -2.90
N GLY A 640 -13.32 -11.72 -1.64
CA GLY A 640 -12.29 -11.75 -0.60
C GLY A 640 -12.07 -10.40 0.09
N ARG A 641 -10.91 -10.25 0.74
CA ARG A 641 -10.42 -9.00 1.35
C ARG A 641 -8.90 -8.91 1.31
N GLY A 642 -8.34 -7.72 1.52
CA GLY A 642 -6.91 -7.54 1.73
C GLY A 642 -6.42 -6.15 1.39
N LEU A 643 -5.18 -6.04 0.94
CA LEU A 643 -4.54 -4.78 0.56
C LEU A 643 -4.30 -4.75 -0.95
N ILE A 644 -4.67 -3.65 -1.60
CA ILE A 644 -4.07 -3.26 -2.88
C ILE A 644 -2.82 -2.48 -2.52
N PHE A 645 -1.68 -3.17 -2.48
CA PHE A 645 -0.40 -2.51 -2.27
C PHE A 645 -0.03 -1.77 -3.55
N VAL A 646 0.31 -0.50 -3.40
CA VAL A 646 0.67 0.40 -4.50
C VAL A 646 1.94 1.14 -4.08
N ALA A 647 2.93 1.25 -4.97
CA ALA A 647 4.15 2.01 -4.73
C ALA A 647 4.65 2.71 -6.00
N TYR A 648 5.38 3.82 -5.81
CA TYR A 648 6.17 4.48 -6.84
C TYR A 648 7.66 4.48 -6.46
N GLU A 649 8.49 4.24 -7.47
CA GLU A 649 9.94 3.95 -7.38
C GLU A 649 10.60 4.12 -8.77
N THR A 650 11.93 4.19 -8.87
CA THR A 650 12.67 4.34 -10.14
C THR A 650 13.53 3.13 -10.53
N SER A 651 13.79 2.19 -9.61
CA SER A 651 14.27 0.84 -9.91
C SER A 651 13.42 -0.20 -9.17
N LEU A 652 12.61 -0.94 -9.92
CA LEU A 652 11.81 -2.04 -9.36
C LEU A 652 12.73 -3.15 -8.83
N VAL A 653 13.90 -3.32 -9.46
CA VAL A 653 14.90 -4.31 -9.07
C VAL A 653 15.59 -3.97 -7.75
N ASP A 654 15.98 -2.71 -7.59
CA ASP A 654 16.79 -2.25 -6.45
C ASP A 654 15.95 -1.71 -5.30
N GLN A 655 14.67 -1.38 -5.51
CA GLN A 655 13.73 -1.00 -4.45
C GLN A 655 12.83 -2.19 -4.10
N PHE A 656 11.65 -2.35 -4.71
CA PHE A 656 10.70 -3.42 -4.34
C PHE A 656 11.27 -4.86 -4.37
N GLU A 657 11.90 -5.31 -5.47
CA GLU A 657 12.41 -6.68 -5.56
C GLU A 657 13.56 -6.92 -4.58
N PHE A 658 14.41 -5.91 -4.35
CA PHE A 658 15.49 -5.96 -3.36
C PHE A 658 14.93 -6.12 -1.96
N VAL A 659 14.04 -5.22 -1.51
CA VAL A 659 13.42 -5.28 -0.18
C VAL A 659 12.74 -6.63 0.03
N THR A 660 11.99 -7.11 -0.97
CA THR A 660 11.31 -8.40 -0.97
C THR A 660 12.30 -9.57 -0.81
N ARG A 661 13.37 -9.62 -1.62
CA ARG A 661 14.30 -10.76 -1.69
C ARG A 661 15.41 -10.73 -0.64
N ALA A 662 16.04 -9.58 -0.43
CA ALA A 662 17.24 -9.41 0.36
C ALA A 662 16.97 -9.27 1.87
N TRP A 663 15.81 -8.71 2.25
CA TRP A 663 15.45 -8.45 3.64
C TRP A 663 14.23 -9.29 4.06
N VAL A 664 13.07 -9.06 3.44
CA VAL A 664 11.76 -9.64 3.79
C VAL A 664 11.77 -11.18 3.74
N ASN A 665 12.16 -11.76 2.61
CA ASN A 665 12.23 -13.21 2.40
C ASN A 665 13.52 -13.85 2.96
N ASN A 666 14.49 -13.07 3.41
CA ASN A 666 15.79 -13.58 3.85
C ASN A 666 15.78 -13.93 5.36
N PRO A 667 15.91 -15.22 5.75
CA PRO A 667 16.00 -15.60 7.16
C PRO A 667 17.28 -15.13 7.86
N ASN A 668 18.32 -14.78 7.09
CA ASN A 668 19.65 -14.38 7.57
C ASN A 668 19.87 -12.85 7.50
N PHE A 669 18.81 -12.06 7.37
CA PHE A 669 18.88 -10.60 7.37
C PHE A 669 19.54 -10.06 8.67
N LYS A 670 20.63 -9.30 8.53
CA LYS A 670 21.49 -8.77 9.63
C LYS A 670 22.25 -9.84 10.46
N GLU A 671 22.21 -11.12 10.06
CA GLU A 671 22.54 -12.23 10.98
C GLU A 671 24.01 -12.70 10.98
N SER A 672 24.84 -12.40 9.96
CA SER A 672 26.26 -12.83 10.03
C SER A 672 27.12 -12.00 11.00
N SER A 673 26.47 -11.11 11.76
CA SER A 673 27.03 -10.28 12.84
C SER A 673 26.57 -10.73 14.24
N GLN A 674 25.87 -11.86 14.35
CA GLN A 674 25.56 -12.49 15.65
C GLN A 674 26.85 -12.98 16.37
N PRO A 675 26.84 -13.08 17.72
CA PRO A 675 27.96 -13.65 18.48
C PRO A 675 28.16 -15.15 18.21
N PRO A 676 29.35 -15.72 18.49
CA PRO A 676 29.71 -17.09 18.09
C PRO A 676 28.86 -18.24 18.69
N ASP A 677 27.95 -17.95 19.62
CA ASP A 677 27.02 -18.89 20.25
C ASP A 677 25.61 -18.87 19.64
N ALA A 678 25.30 -17.94 18.73
CA ALA A 678 24.04 -17.90 18.00
C ALA A 678 23.99 -18.98 16.91
N THR A 679 23.32 -20.08 17.19
CA THR A 679 23.30 -21.27 16.32
C THR A 679 22.20 -21.28 15.24
N GLN A 680 21.31 -20.27 15.18
CA GLN A 680 20.20 -20.24 14.21
C GLN A 680 19.85 -18.82 13.71
N PRO A 681 19.42 -18.65 12.44
CA PRO A 681 19.09 -17.34 11.85
C PRO A 681 17.83 -16.68 12.43
N GLY A 682 17.88 -15.37 12.61
CA GLY A 682 16.85 -14.47 13.13
C GLY A 682 15.44 -14.70 12.60
N GLY A 683 15.29 -14.85 11.28
CA GLY A 683 14.03 -15.29 10.67
C GLY A 683 13.50 -14.44 9.51
N HIS A 684 12.32 -14.85 9.01
CA HIS A 684 11.63 -14.20 7.89
C HIS A 684 10.77 -13.02 8.40
N ASP A 685 10.30 -12.17 7.50
CA ASP A 685 9.19 -11.26 7.79
C ASP A 685 7.89 -12.06 8.07
N PRO A 686 7.19 -11.86 9.22
CA PRO A 686 5.96 -12.57 9.54
C PRO A 686 4.75 -12.18 8.68
N ILE A 687 4.66 -10.93 8.23
CA ILE A 687 3.46 -10.40 7.59
C ILE A 687 3.46 -10.77 6.11
N ILE A 688 4.49 -10.34 5.36
CA ILE A 688 4.61 -10.51 3.91
C ILE A 688 5.73 -11.46 3.48
N GLY A 689 6.63 -11.86 4.38
CA GLY A 689 7.76 -12.74 4.03
C GLY A 689 7.32 -14.11 3.52
N GLN A 690 8.08 -14.67 2.58
CA GLN A 690 7.75 -15.88 1.84
C GLN A 690 8.98 -16.82 1.72
N ASN A 691 8.86 -18.03 2.26
CA ASN A 691 9.87 -19.08 2.07
C ASN A 691 9.51 -19.92 0.83
N ASN A 692 9.93 -19.46 -0.36
CA ASN A 692 9.75 -20.18 -1.62
C ASN A 692 10.86 -19.90 -2.66
N ASN A 693 12.12 -19.91 -2.25
CA ASN A 693 13.23 -19.75 -3.19
C ASN A 693 13.42 -21.06 -4.00
N PRO A 694 13.18 -21.06 -5.32
CA PRO A 694 13.22 -22.29 -6.11
C PRO A 694 14.61 -22.93 -6.19
N ASN A 695 15.67 -22.17 -5.86
CA ASN A 695 17.08 -22.54 -6.00
C ASN A 695 17.76 -22.91 -4.67
N ALA A 696 17.10 -22.75 -3.51
CA ALA A 696 17.65 -23.08 -2.20
C ALA A 696 17.05 -24.38 -1.64
N GLN A 697 17.88 -25.27 -1.12
CA GLN A 697 17.46 -26.56 -0.59
C GLN A 697 16.56 -26.38 0.65
N GLY A 698 15.40 -27.05 0.65
CA GLY A 698 14.36 -26.94 1.69
C GLY A 698 13.44 -25.73 1.55
N ALA A 699 13.82 -24.69 0.81
CA ALA A 699 13.14 -23.39 0.78
C ALA A 699 11.87 -23.35 -0.11
N ARG A 700 10.97 -24.34 0.02
CA ARG A 700 9.68 -24.43 -0.71
C ARG A 700 8.50 -24.89 0.15
N ASP A 701 8.71 -25.21 1.43
CA ASP A 701 7.69 -25.76 2.33
C ASP A 701 6.74 -24.70 2.95
N ARG A 702 6.95 -23.41 2.62
CA ARG A 702 6.25 -22.24 3.19
C ARG A 702 6.40 -22.12 4.72
N ILE A 703 7.33 -22.84 5.34
CA ILE A 703 7.65 -22.68 6.76
C ILE A 703 8.42 -21.38 6.95
N ARG A 704 7.95 -20.54 7.86
CA ARG A 704 8.54 -19.24 8.19
C ARG A 704 8.76 -19.22 9.69
N GLU A 705 9.92 -18.71 10.10
CA GLU A 705 10.36 -18.73 11.49
C GLU A 705 10.77 -17.33 11.95
N PHE A 706 10.62 -17.08 13.24
CA PHE A 706 10.73 -15.75 13.86
C PHE A 706 11.34 -15.84 15.26
N ASN A 707 12.21 -14.88 15.61
CA ASN A 707 12.77 -14.73 16.95
C ASN A 707 12.10 -13.57 17.70
N LEU A 708 11.43 -13.86 18.81
CA LEU A 708 10.68 -12.86 19.60
C LEU A 708 11.12 -12.89 21.06
N THR A 709 11.23 -11.73 21.72
CA THR A 709 11.55 -11.68 23.16
C THR A 709 10.40 -11.08 23.96
N PHE A 710 9.87 -11.85 24.91
CA PHE A 710 8.84 -11.43 25.86
C PHE A 710 9.37 -11.57 27.30
N VAL A 711 8.79 -10.84 28.26
CA VAL A 711 9.07 -11.04 29.69
C VAL A 711 8.06 -12.05 30.26
N ASP A 712 8.51 -13.03 31.05
CA ASP A 712 7.66 -14.03 31.69
C ASP A 712 6.96 -13.51 32.97
N ASN A 713 6.06 -14.32 33.54
CA ASN A 713 5.33 -13.99 34.77
C ASN A 713 6.23 -13.89 36.02
N GLN A 714 7.52 -14.21 35.90
CA GLN A 714 8.54 -14.12 36.94
C GLN A 714 9.53 -12.97 36.67
N GLY A 715 9.27 -12.12 35.68
CA GLY A 715 10.07 -10.94 35.35
C GLY A 715 11.31 -11.20 34.49
N ASN A 716 11.45 -12.39 33.90
CA ASN A 716 12.63 -12.77 33.11
C ASN A 716 12.37 -12.60 31.60
N PRO A 717 13.27 -11.98 30.83
CA PRO A 717 13.19 -12.00 29.37
C PRO A 717 13.42 -13.42 28.83
N LYS A 718 12.56 -13.85 27.91
CA LYS A 718 12.62 -15.13 27.17
C LYS A 718 12.64 -14.86 25.68
N LEU A 719 13.72 -15.27 25.02
CA LEU A 719 13.75 -15.42 23.58
C LEU A 719 12.98 -16.69 23.20
N GLN A 720 12.04 -16.57 22.26
CA GLN A 720 11.18 -17.64 21.79
C GLN A 720 11.34 -17.80 20.27
N ARG A 721 11.56 -19.04 19.82
CA ARG A 721 11.57 -19.41 18.40
C ARG A 721 10.16 -19.78 17.97
N VAL A 722 9.53 -18.94 17.18
CA VAL A 722 8.17 -19.14 16.66
C VAL A 722 8.26 -19.63 15.21
N SER A 723 7.38 -20.56 14.79
CA SER A 723 7.38 -21.13 13.44
C SER A 723 5.96 -21.33 12.92
N THR A 724 5.71 -21.05 11.63
CA THR A 724 4.42 -21.37 10.98
C THR A 724 4.18 -22.87 10.87
N ASN A 725 5.17 -23.72 11.15
CA ASN A 725 4.99 -25.16 11.29
C ASN A 725 4.16 -25.55 12.53
N MET A 726 3.80 -24.60 13.40
CA MET A 726 2.76 -24.77 14.43
C MET A 726 1.34 -24.85 13.85
N MET A 727 1.16 -24.54 12.55
CA MET A 727 -0.10 -24.57 11.81
C MET A 727 -0.11 -25.72 10.78
N ASP A 728 -1.31 -26.18 10.43
CA ASP A 728 -1.52 -27.07 9.30
C ASP A 728 -0.86 -26.52 8.02
N PRO A 729 -0.33 -27.35 7.10
CA PRO A 729 0.34 -26.87 5.89
C PRO A 729 -0.51 -25.95 5.01
N ALA A 730 -1.85 -26.09 5.03
CA ALA A 730 -2.79 -25.24 4.32
C ALA A 730 -3.06 -23.87 5.01
N GLU A 731 -2.52 -23.65 6.20
CA GLU A 731 -2.76 -22.49 7.07
C GLU A 731 -1.45 -21.71 7.41
N ARG A 732 -0.38 -21.89 6.63
CA ARG A 732 0.93 -21.21 6.85
C ARG A 732 1.03 -19.79 6.27
N ASP A 733 0.15 -19.45 5.33
CA ASP A 733 0.14 -18.19 4.59
C ASP A 733 -1.15 -17.40 4.87
N TRP A 734 -1.01 -16.22 5.48
CA TRP A 734 -2.13 -15.28 5.74
C TRP A 734 -2.11 -14.04 4.85
N VAL A 735 -0.99 -13.72 4.20
CA VAL A 735 -0.93 -12.79 3.05
C VAL A 735 -0.67 -13.61 1.80
N ILE A 736 -1.59 -13.55 0.83
CA ILE A 736 -1.56 -14.37 -0.38
C ILE A 736 -1.57 -13.46 -1.63
N PRO A 737 -0.57 -13.56 -2.51
CA PRO A 737 -0.47 -12.75 -3.72
C PRO A 737 -1.49 -13.22 -4.77
N THR A 738 -2.60 -12.50 -4.95
CA THR A 738 -3.69 -12.90 -5.87
C THR A 738 -3.68 -12.18 -7.21
N GLY A 739 -2.65 -11.37 -7.48
CA GLY A 739 -2.51 -10.63 -8.72
C GLY A 739 -1.58 -9.43 -8.57
N GLY A 740 -1.26 -8.80 -9.68
CA GLY A 740 -0.40 -7.63 -9.74
C GLY A 740 0.34 -7.53 -11.07
N GLU A 741 0.90 -6.35 -11.33
CA GLU A 741 1.73 -6.08 -12.50
C GLU A 741 2.62 -4.84 -12.26
N PHE A 742 3.71 -4.73 -13.01
CA PHE A 742 4.57 -3.55 -13.06
C PHE A 742 4.13 -2.62 -14.21
N PHE A 743 3.96 -1.34 -13.88
CA PHE A 743 3.57 -0.28 -14.80
C PHE A 743 4.63 0.83 -14.81
N PHE A 744 4.57 1.67 -15.82
CA PHE A 744 5.25 2.95 -15.89
C PHE A 744 4.18 4.05 -15.99
N ALA A 745 4.19 4.99 -15.05
CA ALA A 745 3.33 6.17 -15.02
C ALA A 745 4.07 7.33 -15.71
N PRO A 746 3.73 7.68 -16.97
CA PRO A 746 4.47 8.71 -17.70
C PRO A 746 4.13 10.12 -17.19
N SER A 747 4.95 11.10 -17.53
CA SER A 747 4.62 12.51 -17.37
C SER A 747 3.50 12.98 -18.32
N ILE A 748 2.91 14.14 -18.08
CA ILE A 748 1.82 14.68 -18.92
C ILE A 748 2.28 14.85 -20.38
N SER A 749 3.48 15.41 -20.60
CA SER A 749 4.07 15.56 -21.93
C SER A 749 4.40 14.22 -22.61
N ALA A 750 4.78 13.20 -21.84
CA ALA A 750 4.93 11.83 -22.33
C ALA A 750 3.59 11.20 -22.73
N LEU A 751 2.51 11.44 -21.97
CA LEU A 751 1.17 11.01 -22.36
C LEU A 751 0.71 11.70 -23.65
N GLU A 752 0.99 13.00 -23.83
CA GLU A 752 0.72 13.70 -25.08
C GLU A 752 1.51 13.14 -26.27
N MET A 753 2.73 12.64 -26.04
CA MET A 753 3.50 11.91 -27.06
C MET A 753 2.80 10.59 -27.42
N LEU A 754 2.52 9.73 -26.42
CA LEU A 754 1.89 8.43 -26.59
C LEU A 754 0.49 8.52 -27.24
N ALA A 755 -0.21 9.64 -27.04
CA ALA A 755 -1.52 9.94 -27.59
C ALA A 755 -1.54 10.49 -29.02
N LYS A 756 -0.40 10.72 -29.69
CA LYS A 756 -0.35 11.19 -31.10
C LYS A 756 -0.64 10.06 -32.07
#